data_AF-A0A847DLU3-F1
#
_entry.id   AF-A0A847DLU3-F1
#
_cell.length_a   1.000
_cell.length_b   1.000
_cell.length_c   1.000
_cell.angle_alpha   90.00
_cell.angle_beta   90.00
_cell.angle_gamma   90.00
#
_symmetry.space_group_name_H-M   'P 1'
#
loop_
_entity.id
_entity.type
_entity.pdbx_description
1 polymer ?
#
loop_
_entity_poly.entity_id
_entity_poly.type
_entity_poly.pdbx_seq_one_letter_code
_entity_poly.pdbx_strand_id
1 'polypeptide(L)'
;MKSQIERRMTTVGKCLNSSKTALTTTMIVVACISFTGCGKQLAKWDMDKAEKLIHQAMLWNAPKYDQSKSSFEAANSALKNAQQAYSGDDADGAKAQAKEAVASAKSALESATAQFAADEVDAAKKSMEVARANDGPMENQPLFDRAEKASLDMDTAYSKQKFEKTIKISAEIQNDVVILMAAKKAAADTRLAELKDLRDSLDKAKASVYNATALNLLDEQIVKYTNAVVKERQYKKAFADMTATVTQTHEAIAETKKRNCEDLLQQAQKSMDEAIENEANLFARENLTTCQNLMTETLAAFWDKQYDTAITSAEKLRGDAQRLVYESRIESARDKIAKANTQKAKFEDEKIEKYIPGRISSVTEMIKKSEDLFANNEFQSAKLTANDALAELARMDEAFNDLAFNEIEKATAVEAIAKKTYSRMNEVFSNDQLWASAEARRLINEANLGARLDEAEKMLSGATQAREIKKYSKAIEDGKLASTQAAKVEDDTYGVTARYTLLRVQNELSVLERQQAIALAPVQVSEINKMIVNTQALLDQKQTRNAVEAAACARSYIENIKQEMIRKTNVEQNRSEHMVNRLVTGDIYDGTPGGSDTNRYDSMLGGGLDVPGVPVTNAVPAAATTNNPLSENVSGKSYEKPTEGAPFVVQQTQPAQEDQSTTVRGLWGQVDALINDEIRIQHVRKYYPASIADAKTAIQESQRKLEAQDYAGAYEAAVRAQRTVLEAESKASRKAAQTNLSNARNKMNMAKSAGSQMFAPAAMNEAANLISEAQKMINAGNNVQAYEVSQRAVEAAEKARNYNVVKARETGALALRYGGNMSQHPLLTDSQINADLAEGLLKSSRPECRLEGQEVAKLAVYQSQLALDHARDWTFQERIDNLYKALNNATSAGANWFNPVEVKRLVEELHDARCEYNTRNFDAVEIKLNDIEASLARVIETTPQILEQNLSQQTDRLNALLDAGAESYSAQAIDDAKSFMNNSVIDFRNKSYGSSYNGMRKAIEKVDEVELTMQEQVYFDAVTEIFDQLDDAFVRFTNVIETGPAFLKRLVASPTGARASISLSGRMNPNEYFDTINNIYLRTIHLAPPKGKEGMHEQVVKCVQYARTSAMNFQKLYVMDQFDGVGADDVIDTAYDQLNKAKRLRAELQFRSIDAEARKQVFKADKIVNY
;
A
#
# COMPACT_ATOMS: atom_id res chain seq x y z
N MET A 1 -55.68 -30.14 20.56
CA MET A 1 -56.56 -30.59 19.45
C MET A 1 -56.47 -32.09 19.16
N LYS A 2 -55.28 -32.71 19.09
CA LYS A 2 -55.09 -34.16 18.81
C LYS A 2 -55.78 -35.11 19.82
N SER A 3 -55.81 -34.77 21.11
CA SER A 3 -56.46 -35.62 22.14
C SER A 3 -58.01 -35.54 22.18
N GLN A 4 -58.62 -34.55 21.53
CA GLN A 4 -60.09 -34.49 21.38
C GLN A 4 -60.58 -35.29 20.17
N ILE A 5 -59.72 -35.51 19.17
CA ILE A 5 -60.01 -36.34 17.99
C ILE A 5 -59.90 -37.83 18.34
N GLU A 6 -58.90 -38.23 19.14
CA GLU A 6 -58.74 -39.61 19.60
C GLU A 6 -59.88 -40.09 20.53
N ARG A 7 -60.43 -39.19 21.37
CA ARG A 7 -61.60 -39.50 22.22
C ARG A 7 -62.92 -39.64 21.42
N ARG A 8 -63.04 -38.96 20.27
CA ARG A 8 -64.23 -39.11 19.40
C ARG A 8 -64.18 -40.38 18.56
N MET A 9 -63.00 -40.83 18.10
CA MET A 9 -62.88 -42.07 17.32
C MET A 9 -63.05 -43.34 18.16
N THR A 10 -62.62 -43.36 19.43
CA THR A 10 -62.84 -44.51 20.34
C THR A 10 -64.30 -44.63 20.80
N THR A 11 -65.05 -43.53 20.86
CA THR A 11 -66.47 -43.54 21.26
C THR A 11 -67.39 -44.01 20.11
N VAL A 12 -67.04 -43.71 18.85
CA VAL A 12 -67.79 -44.19 17.67
C VAL A 12 -67.48 -45.67 17.37
N GLY A 13 -66.26 -46.14 17.63
CA GLY A 13 -65.88 -47.55 17.45
C GLY A 13 -66.56 -48.52 18.43
N LYS A 14 -66.93 -48.07 19.65
CA LYS A 14 -67.64 -48.90 20.63
C LYS A 14 -69.15 -49.03 20.36
N CYS A 15 -69.77 -48.08 19.66
CA CYS A 15 -71.18 -48.18 19.27
C CYS A 15 -71.42 -49.10 18.05
N LEU A 16 -70.43 -49.28 17.16
CA LEU A 16 -70.57 -50.08 15.93
C LEU A 16 -70.28 -51.58 16.09
N ASN A 17 -69.57 -52.00 17.15
CA ASN A 17 -69.34 -53.42 17.45
C ASN A 17 -70.45 -54.05 18.32
N SER A 18 -71.37 -53.27 18.87
CA SER A 18 -72.50 -53.77 19.69
C SER A 18 -73.72 -54.19 18.87
N SER A 19 -73.78 -53.95 17.55
CA SER A 19 -74.99 -54.18 16.74
C SER A 19 -74.88 -55.30 15.71
N LYS A 20 -73.79 -56.08 15.70
CA LYS A 20 -73.57 -57.15 14.70
C LYS A 20 -73.95 -58.56 15.15
N THR A 21 -74.44 -58.74 16.39
CA THR A 21 -74.81 -60.06 16.96
C THR A 21 -76.26 -60.18 17.42
N ALA A 22 -77.14 -59.30 16.93
CA ALA A 22 -78.57 -59.41 17.21
C ALA A 22 -79.41 -58.84 16.06
N LEU A 23 -79.38 -59.46 14.87
CA LEU A 23 -80.51 -59.37 13.93
C LEU A 23 -80.35 -60.39 12.78
N THR A 24 -80.28 -61.66 13.13
CA THR A 24 -80.51 -62.74 12.17
C THR A 24 -81.65 -63.60 12.72
N THR A 25 -82.71 -63.74 11.92
CA THR A 25 -83.86 -64.65 12.10
C THR A 25 -85.03 -64.07 12.92
N THR A 26 -86.15 -63.71 12.26
CA THR A 26 -87.53 -64.26 12.46
C THR A 26 -88.64 -63.31 11.90
N MET A 27 -89.49 -63.87 11.02
CA MET A 27 -90.91 -63.57 10.65
C MET A 27 -91.37 -62.31 9.84
N ILE A 28 -91.70 -62.53 8.55
CA ILE A 28 -93.05 -62.83 7.97
C ILE A 28 -94.26 -61.87 8.21
N VAL A 29 -94.67 -61.19 7.11
CA VAL A 29 -96.02 -61.12 6.46
C VAL A 29 -97.05 -59.99 6.75
N VAL A 30 -97.67 -59.56 5.62
CA VAL A 30 -98.88 -58.75 5.31
C VAL A 30 -98.78 -57.21 5.26
N ALA A 31 -98.86 -56.63 4.05
CA ALA A 31 -100.09 -55.99 3.54
C ALA A 31 -99.84 -55.25 2.20
N CYS A 32 -100.32 -55.83 1.10
CA CYS A 32 -100.52 -55.10 -0.15
C CYS A 32 -101.80 -54.25 -0.06
N ILE A 33 -101.67 -52.92 -0.07
CA ILE A 33 -102.73 -51.99 -0.50
C ILE A 33 -102.09 -50.87 -1.35
N SER A 34 -102.49 -50.82 -2.62
CA SER A 34 -102.53 -49.66 -3.54
C SER A 34 -101.30 -48.76 -3.68
N PHE A 35 -100.54 -49.05 -4.74
CA PHE A 35 -99.35 -48.36 -5.24
C PHE A 35 -99.66 -47.05 -5.98
N THR A 36 -99.14 -45.91 -5.48
CA THR A 36 -98.65 -44.77 -6.30
C THR A 36 -97.68 -43.81 -5.55
N GLY A 37 -97.42 -43.98 -4.24
CA GLY A 37 -96.57 -43.06 -3.45
C GLY A 37 -95.15 -43.52 -3.10
N CYS A 38 -94.74 -44.74 -3.45
CA CYS A 38 -93.52 -45.38 -2.90
C CYS A 38 -92.21 -44.98 -3.62
N GLY A 39 -92.30 -44.36 -4.80
CA GLY A 39 -91.13 -43.98 -5.61
C GLY A 39 -90.30 -42.86 -4.98
N LYS A 40 -90.95 -41.79 -4.49
CA LYS A 40 -90.25 -40.63 -3.90
C LYS A 40 -89.49 -40.96 -2.62
N GLN A 41 -90.05 -41.79 -1.73
CA GLN A 41 -89.35 -42.15 -0.49
C GLN A 41 -88.09 -43.01 -0.75
N LEU A 42 -88.17 -43.93 -1.71
CA LEU A 42 -87.03 -44.75 -2.12
C LEU A 42 -85.95 -43.92 -2.83
N ALA A 43 -86.34 -43.00 -3.71
CA ALA A 43 -85.40 -42.09 -4.38
C ALA A 43 -84.61 -41.24 -3.36
N LYS A 44 -85.30 -40.65 -2.37
CA LYS A 44 -84.66 -39.84 -1.33
C LYS A 44 -83.66 -40.65 -0.49
N TRP A 45 -83.99 -41.88 -0.12
CA TRP A 45 -83.08 -42.75 0.63
C TRP A 45 -81.81 -43.10 -0.17
N ASP A 46 -81.95 -43.38 -1.47
CA ASP A 46 -80.81 -43.64 -2.36
C ASP A 46 -79.96 -42.37 -2.56
N MET A 47 -80.56 -41.17 -2.64
CA MET A 47 -79.85 -39.90 -2.72
C MET A 47 -79.03 -39.62 -1.44
N ASP A 48 -79.62 -39.75 -0.25
CA ASP A 48 -78.92 -39.58 1.03
C ASP A 48 -77.75 -40.55 1.17
N LYS A 49 -77.90 -41.76 0.62
CA LYS A 49 -76.85 -42.77 0.57
C LYS A 49 -75.74 -42.41 -0.42
N ALA A 50 -76.08 -41.90 -1.60
CA ALA A 50 -75.12 -41.41 -2.58
C ALA A 50 -74.31 -40.23 -2.02
N GLU A 51 -74.94 -39.26 -1.37
CA GLU A 51 -74.27 -38.13 -0.71
C GLU A 51 -73.24 -38.60 0.33
N LYS A 52 -73.61 -39.56 1.19
CA LYS A 52 -72.69 -40.15 2.18
C LYS A 52 -71.49 -40.83 1.51
N LEU A 53 -71.71 -41.56 0.42
CA LEU A 53 -70.65 -42.27 -0.30
C LEU A 53 -69.73 -41.29 -1.07
N ILE A 54 -70.29 -40.24 -1.68
CA ILE A 54 -69.52 -39.17 -2.32
C ILE A 54 -68.65 -38.45 -1.29
N HIS A 55 -69.21 -38.13 -0.11
CA HIS A 55 -68.44 -37.53 0.97
C HIS A 55 -67.32 -38.46 1.46
N GLN A 56 -67.58 -39.76 1.60
CA GLN A 56 -66.54 -40.73 1.95
C GLN A 56 -65.46 -40.82 0.86
N ALA A 57 -65.83 -40.83 -0.41
CA ALA A 57 -64.88 -40.85 -1.52
C ALA A 57 -63.99 -39.59 -1.51
N MET A 58 -64.57 -38.44 -1.16
CA MET A 58 -63.85 -37.18 -1.01
C MET A 58 -62.83 -37.21 0.13
N LEU A 59 -63.14 -37.86 1.27
CA LEU A 59 -62.18 -38.06 2.37
C LEU A 59 -60.95 -38.87 1.94
N TRP A 60 -61.08 -39.72 0.92
CA TRP A 60 -60.01 -40.50 0.31
C TRP A 60 -59.42 -39.83 -0.95
N ASN A 61 -59.60 -38.52 -1.10
CA ASN A 61 -59.07 -37.73 -2.23
C ASN A 61 -59.50 -38.24 -3.62
N ALA A 62 -60.71 -38.78 -3.78
CA ALA A 62 -61.21 -39.26 -5.08
C ALA A 62 -61.03 -38.29 -6.28
N PRO A 63 -61.10 -36.95 -6.12
CA PRO A 63 -60.84 -36.02 -7.23
C PRO A 63 -59.38 -35.96 -7.71
N LYS A 64 -58.41 -36.36 -6.86
CA LYS A 64 -56.96 -36.33 -7.18
C LYS A 64 -56.57 -37.45 -8.15
N TYR A 65 -57.23 -38.60 -8.08
CA TYR A 65 -56.83 -39.79 -8.83
C TYR A 65 -57.67 -39.99 -10.08
N ASP A 66 -57.02 -40.12 -11.24
CA ASP A 66 -57.69 -40.26 -12.54
C ASP A 66 -58.67 -41.45 -12.57
N GLN A 67 -58.34 -42.55 -11.89
CA GLN A 67 -59.15 -43.77 -11.85
C GLN A 67 -60.47 -43.62 -11.07
N SER A 68 -60.52 -42.74 -10.06
CA SER A 68 -61.76 -42.46 -9.31
C SER A 68 -62.46 -41.19 -9.78
N LYS A 69 -61.75 -40.25 -10.42
CA LYS A 69 -62.25 -38.94 -10.81
C LYS A 69 -63.48 -39.01 -11.72
N SER A 70 -63.44 -39.83 -12.78
CA SER A 70 -64.58 -39.98 -13.70
C SER A 70 -65.82 -40.54 -13.01
N SER A 71 -65.67 -41.56 -12.17
CA SER A 71 -66.79 -42.12 -11.38
C SER A 71 -67.32 -41.13 -10.34
N PHE A 72 -66.43 -40.30 -9.76
CA PHE A 72 -66.80 -39.27 -8.78
C PHE A 72 -67.59 -38.13 -9.43
N GLU A 73 -67.18 -37.67 -10.61
CA GLU A 73 -67.90 -36.66 -11.40
C GLU A 73 -69.25 -37.20 -11.91
N ALA A 74 -69.30 -38.46 -12.34
CA ALA A 74 -70.53 -39.15 -12.72
C ALA A 74 -71.50 -39.29 -11.54
N ALA A 75 -70.99 -39.61 -10.34
CA ALA A 75 -71.79 -39.70 -9.12
C ALA A 75 -72.42 -38.35 -8.73
N ASN A 76 -71.64 -37.27 -8.78
CA ASN A 76 -72.14 -35.92 -8.51
C ASN A 76 -73.17 -35.46 -9.55
N SER A 77 -72.94 -35.78 -10.83
CA SER A 77 -73.85 -35.44 -11.92
C SER A 77 -75.17 -36.20 -11.80
N ALA A 78 -75.12 -37.52 -11.56
CA ALA A 78 -76.31 -38.35 -11.36
C ALA A 78 -77.08 -37.95 -10.08
N LEU A 79 -76.39 -37.58 -9.00
CA LEU A 79 -77.03 -37.06 -7.79
C LEU A 79 -77.77 -35.74 -8.05
N LYS A 80 -77.15 -34.81 -8.79
CA LYS A 80 -77.76 -33.54 -9.18
C LYS A 80 -78.99 -33.77 -10.07
N ASN A 81 -78.89 -34.69 -11.03
CA ASN A 81 -80.03 -35.07 -11.90
C ASN A 81 -81.16 -35.71 -11.08
N ALA A 82 -80.83 -36.56 -10.09
CA ALA A 82 -81.81 -37.13 -9.18
C ALA A 82 -82.52 -36.06 -8.33
N GLN A 83 -81.78 -35.07 -7.81
CA GLN A 83 -82.34 -33.92 -7.07
C GLN A 83 -83.29 -33.09 -7.94
N GLN A 84 -82.95 -32.87 -9.22
CA GLN A 84 -83.79 -32.15 -10.18
C GLN A 84 -85.07 -32.92 -10.52
N ALA A 85 -84.96 -34.21 -10.86
CA ALA A 85 -86.13 -35.06 -11.15
C ALA A 85 -87.05 -35.22 -9.92
N TYR A 86 -86.47 -35.30 -8.72
CA TYR A 86 -87.23 -35.35 -7.46
C TYR A 86 -88.05 -34.09 -7.22
N SER A 87 -87.52 -32.93 -7.58
CA SER A 87 -88.19 -31.62 -7.45
C SER A 87 -89.24 -31.38 -8.54
N GLY A 88 -89.10 -32.04 -9.70
CA GLY A 88 -90.01 -31.94 -10.85
C GLY A 88 -91.15 -32.97 -10.86
N ASP A 89 -91.39 -33.67 -9.75
CA ASP A 89 -92.40 -34.71 -9.57
C ASP A 89 -92.23 -36.00 -10.42
N ASP A 90 -91.09 -36.17 -11.11
CA ASP A 90 -90.71 -37.41 -11.81
C ASP A 90 -90.05 -38.41 -10.85
N ALA A 91 -90.89 -39.13 -10.10
CA ALA A 91 -90.44 -40.05 -9.05
C ALA A 91 -89.65 -41.25 -9.58
N ASP A 92 -89.94 -41.73 -10.79
CA ASP A 92 -89.25 -42.88 -11.39
C ASP A 92 -87.89 -42.48 -11.98
N GLY A 93 -87.82 -41.32 -12.64
CA GLY A 93 -86.55 -40.72 -13.08
C GLY A 93 -85.62 -40.38 -11.92
N ALA A 94 -86.14 -39.80 -10.84
CA ALA A 94 -85.38 -39.50 -9.63
C ALA A 94 -84.77 -40.76 -8.99
N LYS A 95 -85.55 -41.84 -8.93
CA LYS A 95 -85.10 -43.12 -8.37
C LYS A 95 -84.02 -43.79 -9.23
N ALA A 96 -84.16 -43.76 -10.56
CA ALA A 96 -83.17 -44.31 -11.47
C ALA A 96 -81.83 -43.56 -11.36
N GLN A 97 -81.87 -42.23 -11.40
CA GLN A 97 -80.68 -41.38 -11.26
C GLN A 97 -80.04 -41.47 -9.86
N ALA A 98 -80.83 -41.61 -8.79
CA ALA A 98 -80.31 -41.82 -7.44
C ALA A 98 -79.56 -43.15 -7.31
N LYS A 99 -80.06 -44.24 -7.92
CA LYS A 99 -79.36 -45.53 -7.95
C LYS A 99 -78.07 -45.48 -8.75
N GLU A 100 -78.09 -44.79 -9.88
CA GLU A 100 -76.90 -44.52 -10.69
C GLU A 100 -75.86 -43.72 -9.91
N ALA A 101 -76.29 -42.69 -9.17
CA ALA A 101 -75.43 -41.93 -8.27
C ALA A 101 -74.80 -42.81 -7.17
N VAL A 102 -75.57 -43.69 -6.54
CA VAL A 102 -75.04 -44.65 -5.55
C VAL A 102 -74.01 -45.59 -6.18
N ALA A 103 -74.27 -46.12 -7.38
CA ALA A 103 -73.36 -47.04 -8.06
C ALA A 103 -72.04 -46.36 -8.43
N SER A 104 -72.12 -45.17 -9.05
CA SER A 104 -70.95 -44.36 -9.41
C SER A 104 -70.19 -43.89 -8.17
N ALA A 105 -70.87 -43.52 -7.09
CA ALA A 105 -70.24 -43.13 -5.83
C ALA A 105 -69.49 -44.29 -5.16
N LYS A 106 -70.03 -45.52 -5.20
CA LYS A 106 -69.32 -46.72 -4.73
C LYS A 106 -68.08 -47.02 -5.56
N SER A 107 -68.20 -46.96 -6.88
CA SER A 107 -67.07 -47.14 -7.82
C SER A 107 -65.96 -46.11 -7.55
N ALA A 108 -66.34 -44.85 -7.35
CA ALA A 108 -65.42 -43.78 -7.00
C ALA A 108 -64.73 -44.01 -5.65
N LEU A 109 -65.51 -44.40 -4.63
CA LEU A 109 -65.00 -44.68 -3.29
C LEU A 109 -64.01 -45.85 -3.30
N GLU A 110 -64.35 -46.96 -3.94
CA GLU A 110 -63.50 -48.15 -4.03
C GLU A 110 -62.18 -47.84 -4.75
N SER A 111 -62.24 -47.15 -5.90
CA SER A 111 -61.06 -46.73 -6.66
C SER A 111 -60.18 -45.72 -5.89
N ALA A 112 -60.79 -44.73 -5.23
CA ALA A 112 -60.06 -43.72 -4.46
C ALA A 112 -59.37 -44.32 -3.23
N THR A 113 -60.07 -45.21 -2.52
CA THR A 113 -59.50 -45.89 -1.34
C THR A 113 -58.32 -46.79 -1.76
N ALA A 114 -58.39 -47.43 -2.92
CA ALA A 114 -57.30 -48.23 -3.46
C ALA A 114 -56.06 -47.39 -3.83
N GLN A 115 -56.25 -46.26 -4.52
CA GLN A 115 -55.14 -45.37 -4.92
C GLN A 115 -54.52 -44.64 -3.72
N PHE A 116 -55.36 -44.16 -2.78
CA PHE A 116 -54.86 -43.58 -1.54
C PHE A 116 -54.07 -44.59 -0.71
N ALA A 117 -54.54 -45.85 -0.64
CA ALA A 117 -53.77 -46.91 0.01
C ALA A 117 -52.43 -47.20 -0.71
N ALA A 118 -52.37 -47.08 -2.03
CA ALA A 118 -51.11 -47.21 -2.78
C ALA A 118 -50.12 -46.07 -2.45
N ASP A 119 -50.59 -44.81 -2.46
CA ASP A 119 -49.79 -43.64 -2.04
C ASP A 119 -49.24 -43.81 -0.62
N GLU A 120 -50.06 -44.30 0.32
CA GLU A 120 -49.68 -44.54 1.72
C GLU A 120 -48.71 -45.72 1.88
N VAL A 121 -48.82 -46.77 1.06
CA VAL A 121 -47.84 -47.86 1.01
C VAL A 121 -46.48 -47.33 0.54
N ASP A 122 -46.46 -46.53 -0.52
CA ASP A 122 -45.22 -45.94 -1.03
C ASP A 122 -44.60 -44.96 -0.02
N ALA A 123 -45.41 -44.17 0.68
CA ALA A 123 -44.94 -43.27 1.74
C ALA A 123 -44.37 -44.05 2.95
N ALA A 124 -45.02 -45.14 3.36
CA ALA A 124 -44.54 -46.01 4.42
C ALA A 124 -43.24 -46.73 4.03
N LYS A 125 -43.13 -47.23 2.80
CA LYS A 125 -41.90 -47.84 2.27
C LYS A 125 -40.74 -46.85 2.23
N LYS A 126 -40.95 -45.65 1.70
CA LYS A 126 -39.96 -44.55 1.74
C LYS A 126 -39.55 -44.21 3.17
N SER A 127 -40.49 -44.21 4.12
CA SER A 127 -40.18 -43.98 5.53
C SER A 127 -39.28 -45.09 6.10
N MET A 128 -39.55 -46.36 5.78
CA MET A 128 -38.68 -47.48 6.16
C MET A 128 -37.28 -47.39 5.51
N GLU A 129 -37.18 -46.92 4.26
CA GLU A 129 -35.89 -46.64 3.62
C GLU A 129 -35.12 -45.54 4.36
N VAL A 130 -35.80 -44.46 4.78
CA VAL A 130 -35.20 -43.41 5.63
C VAL A 130 -34.69 -44.01 6.95
N ALA A 131 -35.48 -44.87 7.60
CA ALA A 131 -35.04 -45.54 8.83
C ALA A 131 -33.79 -46.40 8.59
N ARG A 132 -33.75 -47.19 7.51
CA ARG A 132 -32.60 -48.04 7.16
C ARG A 132 -31.35 -47.22 6.83
N ALA A 133 -31.49 -46.15 6.04
CA ALA A 133 -30.39 -45.27 5.66
C ALA A 133 -29.75 -44.52 6.86
N ASN A 134 -30.49 -44.39 7.96
CA ASN A 134 -30.06 -43.72 9.19
C ASN A 134 -29.76 -44.69 10.35
N ASP A 135 -29.47 -45.96 10.04
CA ASP A 135 -29.20 -47.03 11.03
C ASP A 135 -30.31 -47.22 12.07
N GLY A 136 -31.58 -47.15 11.66
CA GLY A 136 -32.75 -47.37 12.52
C GLY A 136 -32.65 -48.58 13.48
N PRO A 137 -32.13 -49.75 13.06
CA PRO A 137 -31.92 -50.89 13.96
C PRO A 137 -31.02 -50.57 15.17
N MET A 138 -29.96 -49.78 14.97
CA MET A 138 -29.02 -49.44 16.05
C MET A 138 -29.57 -48.40 17.03
N GLU A 139 -30.53 -47.57 16.59
CA GLU A 139 -31.12 -46.52 17.44
C GLU A 139 -32.14 -47.10 18.42
N ASN A 140 -33.06 -47.94 17.94
CA ASN A 140 -34.03 -48.63 18.79
C ASN A 140 -34.54 -49.89 18.07
N GLN A 141 -33.79 -50.98 18.22
CA GLN A 141 -34.08 -52.26 17.57
C GLN A 141 -35.55 -52.72 17.79
N PRO A 142 -36.14 -52.69 19.01
CA PRO A 142 -37.53 -53.11 19.21
C PRO A 142 -38.57 -52.27 18.44
N LEU A 143 -38.34 -50.97 18.28
CA LEU A 143 -39.24 -50.09 17.52
C LEU A 143 -39.06 -50.30 16.01
N PHE A 144 -37.82 -50.51 15.55
CA PHE A 144 -37.53 -50.85 14.16
C PHE A 144 -38.15 -52.19 13.74
N ASP A 145 -37.95 -53.24 14.55
CA ASP A 145 -38.52 -54.58 14.30
C ASP A 145 -40.06 -54.53 14.25
N ARG A 146 -40.67 -53.68 15.08
CA ARG A 146 -42.12 -53.45 15.06
C ARG A 146 -42.57 -52.81 13.76
N ALA A 147 -41.87 -51.77 13.28
CA ALA A 147 -42.18 -51.11 12.03
C ALA A 147 -41.94 -52.02 10.82
N GLU A 148 -40.90 -52.86 10.85
CA GLU A 148 -40.64 -53.85 9.80
C GLU A 148 -41.71 -54.95 9.76
N LYS A 149 -42.12 -55.45 10.93
CA LYS A 149 -43.25 -56.37 11.03
C LYS A 149 -44.55 -55.73 10.52
N ALA A 150 -44.82 -54.48 10.89
CA ALA A 150 -45.96 -53.72 10.40
C ALA A 150 -45.90 -53.56 8.87
N SER A 151 -44.72 -53.38 8.27
CA SER A 151 -44.55 -53.34 6.81
C SER A 151 -44.95 -54.65 6.14
N LEU A 152 -44.59 -55.81 6.72
CA LEU A 152 -45.03 -57.12 6.21
C LEU A 152 -46.55 -57.31 6.33
N ASP A 153 -47.13 -56.86 7.45
CA ASP A 153 -48.58 -56.90 7.68
C ASP A 153 -49.32 -55.95 6.72
N MET A 154 -48.73 -54.80 6.38
CA MET A 154 -49.22 -53.84 5.40
C MET A 154 -49.25 -54.45 3.99
N ASP A 155 -48.14 -55.04 3.51
CA ASP A 155 -48.08 -55.69 2.20
C ASP A 155 -49.09 -56.87 2.11
N THR A 156 -49.26 -57.61 3.22
CA THR A 156 -50.27 -58.68 3.33
C THR A 156 -51.71 -58.13 3.29
N ALA A 157 -51.97 -56.99 3.94
CA ALA A 157 -53.28 -56.34 3.90
C ALA A 157 -53.58 -55.77 2.51
N TYR A 158 -52.59 -55.17 1.85
CA TYR A 158 -52.72 -54.55 0.53
C TYR A 158 -52.97 -55.61 -0.55
N SER A 159 -52.21 -56.72 -0.56
CA SER A 159 -52.42 -57.84 -1.49
C SER A 159 -53.79 -58.52 -1.33
N LYS A 160 -54.37 -58.48 -0.13
CA LYS A 160 -55.74 -58.94 0.17
C LYS A 160 -56.82 -57.88 -0.07
N GLN A 161 -56.47 -56.75 -0.70
CA GLN A 161 -57.36 -55.61 -1.00
C GLN A 161 -58.05 -55.03 0.24
N LYS A 162 -57.42 -55.11 1.42
CA LYS A 162 -57.93 -54.53 2.69
C LYS A 162 -57.45 -53.09 2.87
N PHE A 163 -57.81 -52.21 1.93
CA PHE A 163 -57.23 -50.86 1.80
C PHE A 163 -57.32 -49.99 3.06
N GLU A 164 -58.46 -49.94 3.75
CA GLU A 164 -58.58 -49.17 5.01
C GLU A 164 -57.64 -49.67 6.11
N LYS A 165 -57.39 -51.00 6.16
CA LYS A 165 -56.43 -51.58 7.11
C LYS A 165 -55.00 -51.25 6.68
N THR A 166 -54.69 -51.31 5.38
CA THR A 166 -53.40 -50.90 4.83
C THR A 166 -53.07 -49.46 5.23
N ILE A 167 -54.00 -48.52 5.00
CA ILE A 167 -53.81 -47.09 5.31
C ILE A 167 -53.47 -46.88 6.80
N LYS A 168 -54.18 -47.57 7.71
CA LYS A 168 -53.89 -47.48 9.15
C LYS A 168 -52.50 -47.98 9.50
N ILE A 169 -52.10 -49.14 8.96
CA ILE A 169 -50.78 -49.71 9.21
C ILE A 169 -49.68 -48.83 8.58
N SER A 170 -49.89 -48.28 7.38
CA SER A 170 -48.98 -47.33 6.75
C SER A 170 -48.73 -46.10 7.63
N ALA A 171 -49.80 -45.52 8.20
CA ALA A 171 -49.68 -44.39 9.12
C ALA A 171 -48.96 -44.75 10.42
N GLU A 172 -49.18 -45.97 10.95
CA GLU A 172 -48.45 -46.49 12.12
C GLU A 172 -46.96 -46.62 11.83
N ILE A 173 -46.57 -47.19 10.68
CA ILE A 173 -45.17 -47.30 10.24
C ILE A 173 -44.53 -45.92 10.15
N GLN A 174 -45.19 -44.96 9.48
CA GLN A 174 -44.67 -43.60 9.34
C GLN A 174 -44.45 -42.94 10.71
N ASN A 175 -45.40 -43.09 11.63
CA ASN A 175 -45.28 -42.54 12.98
C ASN A 175 -44.16 -43.21 13.80
N ASP A 176 -44.04 -44.55 13.74
CA ASP A 176 -42.98 -45.29 14.43
C ASP A 176 -41.60 -44.92 13.89
N VAL A 177 -41.45 -44.74 12.57
CA VAL A 177 -40.22 -44.23 11.95
C VAL A 177 -39.90 -42.81 12.42
N VAL A 178 -40.89 -41.92 12.52
CA VAL A 178 -40.68 -40.56 13.03
C VAL A 178 -40.18 -40.57 14.46
N ILE A 179 -40.77 -41.41 15.33
CA ILE A 179 -40.31 -41.59 16.72
C ILE A 179 -38.89 -42.15 16.74
N LEU A 180 -38.61 -43.16 15.91
CA LEU A 180 -37.30 -43.79 15.81
C LEU A 180 -36.20 -42.80 15.39
N MET A 181 -36.51 -41.88 14.47
CA MET A 181 -35.54 -40.93 13.91
C MET A 181 -35.43 -39.61 14.70
N ALA A 182 -36.27 -39.40 15.72
CA ALA A 182 -36.33 -38.12 16.44
C ALA A 182 -34.99 -37.70 17.07
N ALA A 183 -34.27 -38.65 17.68
CA ALA A 183 -32.98 -38.39 18.31
C ALA A 183 -31.90 -38.01 17.27
N LYS A 184 -31.81 -38.74 16.16
CA LYS A 184 -30.88 -38.45 15.05
C LYS A 184 -31.17 -37.09 14.40
N LYS A 185 -32.45 -36.77 14.19
CA LYS A 185 -32.85 -35.46 13.69
C LYS A 185 -32.41 -34.34 14.65
N ALA A 186 -32.70 -34.48 15.95
CA ALA A 186 -32.32 -33.49 16.96
C ALA A 186 -30.79 -33.29 17.03
N ALA A 187 -30.00 -34.36 16.91
CA ALA A 187 -28.55 -34.29 16.85
C ALA A 187 -28.05 -33.54 15.60
N ALA A 188 -28.66 -33.81 14.44
CA ALA A 188 -28.35 -33.10 13.19
C ALA A 188 -28.74 -31.62 13.25
N ASP A 189 -29.92 -31.29 13.79
CA ASP A 189 -30.39 -29.91 13.98
C ASP A 189 -29.46 -29.14 14.93
N THR A 190 -29.01 -29.75 16.02
CA THR A 190 -28.05 -29.16 16.97
C THR A 190 -26.72 -28.86 16.29
N ARG A 191 -26.21 -29.81 15.49
CA ARG A 191 -24.94 -29.65 14.76
C ARG A 191 -25.03 -28.58 13.67
N LEU A 192 -26.18 -28.47 13.01
CA LEU A 192 -26.44 -27.42 12.03
C LEU A 192 -26.49 -26.04 12.69
N ALA A 193 -27.05 -25.92 13.90
CA ALA A 193 -27.01 -24.68 14.67
C ALA A 193 -25.56 -24.29 15.05
N GLU A 194 -24.74 -25.25 15.50
CA GLU A 194 -23.32 -25.02 15.79
C GLU A 194 -22.56 -24.50 14.56
N LEU A 195 -22.82 -25.02 13.35
CA LEU A 195 -22.21 -24.50 12.12
C LEU A 195 -22.62 -23.05 11.82
N LYS A 196 -23.86 -22.67 12.11
CA LYS A 196 -24.31 -21.28 11.97
C LYS A 196 -23.61 -20.35 12.96
N ASP A 197 -23.43 -20.79 14.22
CA ASP A 197 -22.66 -20.05 15.21
C ASP A 197 -21.18 -19.91 14.82
N LEU A 198 -20.61 -20.96 14.22
CA LEU A 198 -19.23 -20.93 13.69
C LEU A 198 -19.10 -20.02 12.48
N ARG A 199 -20.12 -19.96 11.62
CA ARG A 199 -20.19 -19.01 10.50
C ARG A 199 -20.16 -17.57 11.01
N ASP A 200 -20.92 -17.25 12.05
CA ASP A 200 -20.88 -15.92 12.67
C ASP A 200 -19.53 -15.65 13.36
N SER A 201 -18.91 -16.66 13.94
CA SER A 201 -17.56 -16.55 14.53
C SER A 201 -16.48 -16.30 13.46
N LEU A 202 -16.62 -16.91 12.29
CA LEU A 202 -15.75 -16.71 11.14
C LEU A 202 -15.92 -15.30 10.56
N ASP A 203 -17.15 -14.80 10.47
CA ASP A 203 -17.42 -13.42 10.06
C ASP A 203 -16.86 -12.39 11.07
N LYS A 204 -17.04 -12.62 12.38
CA LYS A 204 -16.42 -11.80 13.45
C LYS A 204 -14.90 -11.78 13.38
N ALA A 205 -14.27 -12.86 12.92
CA ALA A 205 -12.84 -12.93 12.67
C ALA A 205 -12.40 -12.14 11.41
N LYS A 206 -13.33 -11.43 10.75
CA LYS A 206 -13.16 -10.68 9.50
C LYS A 206 -12.82 -11.57 8.30
N ALA A 207 -13.43 -12.76 8.22
CA ALA A 207 -13.20 -13.68 7.10
C ALA A 207 -13.62 -13.09 5.75
N SER A 208 -14.61 -12.21 5.69
CA SER A 208 -14.97 -11.50 4.45
C SER A 208 -13.79 -10.75 3.82
N VAL A 209 -12.82 -10.30 4.61
CA VAL A 209 -11.60 -9.61 4.14
C VAL A 209 -10.44 -10.60 3.97
N TYR A 210 -10.18 -11.44 4.96
CA TYR A 210 -8.94 -12.22 5.03
C TYR A 210 -9.07 -13.68 4.54
N ASN A 211 -10.30 -14.20 4.40
CA ASN A 211 -10.58 -15.58 3.98
C ASN A 211 -12.01 -15.78 3.41
N ALA A 212 -12.38 -14.98 2.39
CA ALA A 212 -13.74 -14.95 1.85
C ALA A 212 -14.19 -16.33 1.30
N THR A 213 -13.25 -17.09 0.74
CA THR A 213 -13.52 -18.44 0.20
C THR A 213 -14.05 -19.38 1.28
N ALA A 214 -13.50 -19.35 2.49
CA ALA A 214 -13.96 -20.22 3.58
C ALA A 214 -15.37 -19.85 4.05
N LEU A 215 -15.70 -18.55 4.07
CA LEU A 215 -17.03 -18.07 4.44
C LEU A 215 -18.08 -18.51 3.42
N ASN A 216 -17.81 -18.31 2.13
CA ASN A 216 -18.72 -18.71 1.04
C ASN A 216 -18.93 -20.23 1.01
N LEU A 217 -17.85 -21.00 1.16
CA LEU A 217 -17.93 -22.46 1.20
C LEU A 217 -18.79 -22.95 2.38
N LEU A 218 -18.67 -22.31 3.54
CA LEU A 218 -19.48 -22.65 4.71
C LEU A 218 -20.97 -22.31 4.50
N ASP A 219 -21.28 -21.15 3.91
CA ASP A 219 -22.65 -20.76 3.58
C ASP A 219 -23.29 -21.77 2.60
N GLU A 220 -22.57 -22.18 1.55
CA GLU A 220 -23.02 -23.24 0.62
C GLU A 220 -23.25 -24.59 1.33
N GLN A 221 -22.34 -24.97 2.23
CA GLN A 221 -22.45 -26.21 3.00
C GLN A 221 -23.64 -26.18 3.97
N ILE A 222 -23.91 -25.06 4.63
CA ILE A 222 -25.08 -24.90 5.51
C ILE A 222 -26.38 -25.10 4.72
N VAL A 223 -26.49 -24.54 3.51
CA VAL A 223 -27.66 -24.75 2.63
C VAL A 223 -27.81 -26.22 2.25
N LYS A 224 -26.70 -26.86 1.83
CA LYS A 224 -26.68 -28.30 1.51
C LYS A 224 -27.12 -29.16 2.69
N TYR A 225 -26.61 -28.91 3.89
CA TYR A 225 -26.96 -29.68 5.08
C TYR A 225 -28.39 -29.41 5.55
N THR A 226 -28.89 -28.19 5.40
CA THR A 226 -30.30 -27.86 5.66
C THR A 226 -31.23 -28.69 4.77
N ASN A 227 -30.94 -28.79 3.47
CA ASN A 227 -31.71 -29.63 2.54
C ASN A 227 -31.60 -31.13 2.90
N ALA A 228 -30.40 -31.62 3.23
CA ALA A 228 -30.19 -33.02 3.60
C ALA A 228 -30.97 -33.43 4.87
N VAL A 229 -31.07 -32.53 5.86
CA VAL A 229 -31.81 -32.77 7.11
C VAL A 229 -33.31 -32.60 6.92
N VAL A 230 -33.77 -31.52 6.29
CA VAL A 230 -35.20 -31.15 6.23
C VAL A 230 -35.94 -31.88 5.11
N LYS A 231 -35.37 -31.90 3.90
CA LYS A 231 -36.03 -32.44 2.69
C LYS A 231 -35.72 -33.92 2.48
N GLU A 232 -34.44 -34.28 2.53
CA GLU A 232 -33.98 -35.64 2.20
C GLU A 232 -33.99 -36.61 3.39
N ARG A 233 -34.09 -36.10 4.63
CA ARG A 233 -34.07 -36.87 5.88
C ARG A 233 -32.84 -37.78 6.04
N GLN A 234 -31.68 -37.36 5.54
CA GLN A 234 -30.39 -38.07 5.61
C GLN A 234 -29.58 -37.68 6.86
N TYR A 235 -30.16 -37.83 8.06
CA TYR A 235 -29.59 -37.33 9.31
C TYR A 235 -28.17 -37.84 9.61
N LYS A 236 -27.90 -39.14 9.44
CA LYS A 236 -26.59 -39.75 9.75
C LYS A 236 -25.48 -39.17 8.86
N LYS A 237 -25.71 -39.15 7.55
CA LYS A 237 -24.75 -38.64 6.57
C LYS A 237 -24.53 -37.14 6.78
N ALA A 238 -25.61 -36.38 6.93
CA ALA A 238 -25.52 -34.95 7.22
C ALA A 238 -24.73 -34.67 8.51
N PHE A 239 -24.96 -35.43 9.58
CA PHE A 239 -24.22 -35.27 10.84
C PHE A 239 -22.71 -35.55 10.70
N ALA A 240 -22.34 -36.61 9.97
CA ALA A 240 -20.95 -36.95 9.72
C ALA A 240 -20.25 -35.87 8.88
N ASP A 241 -20.89 -35.43 7.79
CA ASP A 241 -20.38 -34.36 6.92
C ASP A 241 -20.24 -33.04 7.70
N MET A 242 -21.26 -32.65 8.47
CA MET A 242 -21.22 -31.44 9.32
C MET A 242 -20.10 -31.50 10.36
N THR A 243 -19.81 -32.66 10.93
CA THR A 243 -18.70 -32.82 11.89
C THR A 243 -17.33 -32.58 11.25
N ALA A 244 -17.14 -33.05 10.01
CA ALA A 244 -15.94 -32.73 9.24
C ALA A 244 -15.85 -31.23 8.95
N THR A 245 -16.96 -30.60 8.53
CA THR A 245 -17.03 -29.15 8.30
C THR A 245 -16.71 -28.34 9.55
N VAL A 246 -17.25 -28.70 10.72
CA VAL A 246 -16.95 -28.00 11.99
C VAL A 246 -15.44 -27.91 12.22
N THR A 247 -14.73 -29.01 11.99
CA THR A 247 -13.26 -29.07 12.16
C THR A 247 -12.56 -28.14 11.17
N GLN A 248 -12.95 -28.19 9.88
CA GLN A 248 -12.41 -27.32 8.84
C GLN A 248 -12.70 -25.85 9.11
N THR A 249 -13.88 -25.52 9.63
CA THR A 249 -14.25 -24.15 9.97
C THR A 249 -13.42 -23.62 11.13
N HIS A 250 -13.12 -24.43 12.16
CA HIS A 250 -12.22 -24.02 13.23
C HIS A 250 -10.80 -23.69 12.70
N GLU A 251 -10.26 -24.52 11.80
CA GLU A 251 -8.98 -24.25 11.14
C GLU A 251 -9.04 -22.97 10.30
N ALA A 252 -10.14 -22.78 9.56
CA ALA A 252 -10.36 -21.56 8.77
C ALA A 252 -10.46 -20.30 9.65
N ILE A 253 -11.09 -20.37 10.82
CA ILE A 253 -11.13 -19.27 11.79
C ILE A 253 -9.71 -18.94 12.27
N ALA A 254 -8.92 -19.94 12.63
CA ALA A 254 -7.55 -19.74 13.09
C ALA A 254 -6.66 -19.11 12.00
N GLU A 255 -6.74 -19.60 10.77
CA GLU A 255 -6.01 -19.04 9.62
C GLU A 255 -6.46 -17.61 9.29
N THR A 256 -7.76 -17.32 9.39
CA THR A 256 -8.30 -15.96 9.19
C THR A 256 -7.73 -15.00 10.24
N LYS A 257 -7.76 -15.39 11.52
CA LYS A 257 -7.19 -14.59 12.61
C LYS A 257 -5.69 -14.38 12.44
N LYS A 258 -4.96 -15.41 12.00
CA LYS A 258 -3.54 -15.31 11.70
C LYS A 258 -3.26 -14.23 10.63
N ARG A 259 -3.96 -14.27 9.49
CA ARG A 259 -3.79 -13.28 8.40
C ARG A 259 -4.14 -11.85 8.84
N ASN A 260 -5.22 -11.69 9.60
CA ASN A 260 -5.59 -10.40 10.19
C ASN A 260 -4.46 -9.85 11.09
N CYS A 261 -3.88 -10.71 11.94
CA CYS A 261 -2.76 -10.33 12.79
C CYS A 261 -1.50 -9.98 11.99
N GLU A 262 -1.18 -10.73 10.92
CA GLU A 262 -0.03 -10.44 10.04
C GLU A 262 -0.15 -9.06 9.38
N ASP A 263 -1.33 -8.72 8.86
CA ASP A 263 -1.61 -7.40 8.26
C ASP A 263 -1.46 -6.27 9.30
N LEU A 264 -2.03 -6.45 10.50
CA LEU A 264 -1.88 -5.46 11.58
C LEU A 264 -0.42 -5.26 12.01
N LEU A 265 0.35 -6.35 12.14
CA LEU A 265 1.78 -6.29 12.45
C LEU A 265 2.58 -5.58 11.35
N GLN A 266 2.26 -5.84 10.08
CA GLN A 266 2.90 -5.18 8.95
C GLN A 266 2.60 -3.67 8.94
N GLN A 267 1.35 -3.28 9.21
CA GLN A 267 0.97 -1.86 9.32
C GLN A 267 1.67 -1.16 10.49
N ALA A 268 1.78 -1.83 11.64
CA ALA A 268 2.51 -1.32 12.79
C ALA A 268 4.01 -1.16 12.50
N GLN A 269 4.65 -2.16 11.89
CA GLN A 269 6.06 -2.12 11.51
C GLN A 269 6.32 -0.96 10.54
N LYS A 270 5.50 -0.82 9.49
CA LYS A 270 5.61 0.29 8.53
C LYS A 270 5.54 1.65 9.24
N SER A 271 4.64 1.80 10.21
CA SER A 271 4.51 3.04 10.99
C SER A 271 5.74 3.28 11.88
N MET A 272 6.32 2.22 12.48
CA MET A 272 7.56 2.34 13.26
C MET A 272 8.75 2.74 12.38
N ASP A 273 8.88 2.15 11.19
CA ASP A 273 9.94 2.49 10.23
C ASP A 273 9.82 3.94 9.77
N GLU A 274 8.60 4.38 9.46
CA GLU A 274 8.31 5.77 9.12
C GLU A 274 8.63 6.74 10.28
N ALA A 275 8.38 6.35 11.53
CA ALA A 275 8.77 7.14 12.68
C ALA A 275 10.30 7.24 12.79
N ILE A 276 11.02 6.14 12.54
CA ILE A 276 12.49 6.12 12.52
C ILE A 276 13.05 7.05 11.43
N GLU A 277 12.47 7.05 10.22
CA GLU A 277 12.82 8.00 9.15
C GLU A 277 12.55 9.46 9.56
N ASN A 278 11.56 9.66 10.43
CA ASN A 278 11.26 10.95 11.06
C ASN A 278 12.06 11.20 12.34
N GLU A 279 13.22 10.55 12.47
CA GLU A 279 14.19 10.78 13.55
C GLU A 279 13.64 10.44 14.95
N ALA A 280 12.68 9.49 15.07
CA ALA A 280 12.16 9.01 16.36
C ALA A 280 13.26 8.54 17.32
N ASN A 281 14.36 8.00 16.80
CA ASN A 281 15.54 7.60 17.59
C ASN A 281 16.16 8.76 18.38
N LEU A 282 16.01 10.00 17.89
CA LEU A 282 16.52 11.21 18.54
C LEU A 282 15.47 11.86 19.45
N PHE A 283 14.22 11.97 18.97
CA PHE A 283 13.20 12.80 19.63
C PHE A 283 12.18 12.02 20.46
N ALA A 284 11.96 10.74 20.18
CA ALA A 284 10.91 9.93 20.80
C ALA A 284 11.41 8.51 21.15
N ARG A 285 12.66 8.42 21.64
CA ARG A 285 13.36 7.15 21.87
C ARG A 285 12.63 6.22 22.84
N GLU A 286 12.06 6.75 23.93
CA GLU A 286 11.33 5.94 24.92
C GLU A 286 10.06 5.33 24.32
N ASN A 287 9.31 6.11 23.54
CA ASN A 287 8.10 5.64 22.86
C ASN A 287 8.45 4.62 21.77
N LEU A 288 9.51 4.83 21.00
CA LEU A 288 10.01 3.83 20.05
C LEU A 288 10.42 2.52 20.75
N THR A 289 11.13 2.60 21.87
CA THR A 289 11.50 1.42 22.68
C THR A 289 10.27 0.67 23.18
N THR A 290 9.24 1.41 23.61
CA THR A 290 7.96 0.84 24.05
C THR A 290 7.26 0.09 22.91
N CYS A 291 7.20 0.68 21.71
CA CYS A 291 6.66 0.02 20.52
C CYS A 291 7.48 -1.22 20.14
N GLN A 292 8.81 -1.18 20.24
CA GLN A 292 9.67 -2.35 19.95
C GLN A 292 9.45 -3.51 20.94
N ASN A 293 9.29 -3.19 22.22
CA ASN A 293 8.97 -4.20 23.24
C ASN A 293 7.59 -4.81 22.99
N LEU A 294 6.58 -3.98 22.74
CA LEU A 294 5.23 -4.45 22.45
C LEU A 294 5.16 -5.25 21.13
N MET A 295 5.95 -4.88 20.11
CA MET A 295 6.13 -5.68 18.88
C MET A 295 6.68 -7.07 19.21
N THR A 296 7.70 -7.15 20.06
CA THR A 296 8.31 -8.42 20.47
C THR A 296 7.31 -9.30 21.24
N GLU A 297 6.56 -8.72 22.18
CA GLU A 297 5.50 -9.43 22.92
C GLU A 297 4.37 -9.91 22.00
N THR A 298 3.97 -9.07 21.04
CA THR A 298 2.91 -9.42 20.09
C THR A 298 3.35 -10.53 19.14
N LEU A 299 4.60 -10.50 18.67
CA LEU A 299 5.18 -11.58 17.87
C LEU A 299 5.27 -12.89 18.66
N ALA A 300 5.62 -12.84 19.94
CA ALA A 300 5.61 -14.04 20.78
C ALA A 300 4.21 -14.66 20.86
N ALA A 301 3.17 -13.85 21.17
CA ALA A 301 1.79 -14.32 21.19
C ALA A 301 1.31 -14.87 19.83
N PHE A 302 1.77 -14.27 18.73
CA PHE A 302 1.48 -14.73 17.37
C PHE A 302 2.08 -16.12 17.09
N TRP A 303 3.36 -16.33 17.43
CA TRP A 303 4.03 -17.61 17.23
C TRP A 303 3.50 -18.72 18.16
N ASP A 304 3.03 -18.36 19.35
CA ASP A 304 2.34 -19.25 20.28
C ASP A 304 0.89 -19.55 19.87
N LYS A 305 0.44 -19.08 18.71
CA LYS A 305 -0.92 -19.24 18.15
C LYS A 305 -2.04 -18.64 19.03
N GLN A 306 -1.70 -17.70 19.90
CA GLN A 306 -2.67 -16.96 20.73
C GLN A 306 -3.21 -15.76 19.93
N TYR A 307 -3.87 -16.04 18.80
CA TYR A 307 -4.20 -15.00 17.82
C TYR A 307 -5.13 -13.90 18.34
N ASP A 308 -6.07 -14.19 19.26
CA ASP A 308 -6.93 -13.15 19.84
C ASP A 308 -6.13 -12.14 20.69
N THR A 309 -5.19 -12.64 21.48
CA THR A 309 -4.24 -11.82 22.25
C THR A 309 -3.33 -11.03 21.30
N ALA A 310 -2.79 -11.70 20.28
CA ALA A 310 -1.89 -11.09 19.31
C ALA A 310 -2.59 -9.98 18.50
N ILE A 311 -3.83 -10.19 18.04
CA ILE A 311 -4.62 -9.16 17.34
C ILE A 311 -4.85 -7.95 18.23
N THR A 312 -5.28 -8.17 19.49
CA THR A 312 -5.52 -7.06 20.44
C THR A 312 -4.25 -6.25 20.69
N SER A 313 -3.12 -6.92 20.90
CA SER A 313 -1.82 -6.25 21.08
C SER A 313 -1.33 -5.57 19.80
N ALA A 314 -1.54 -6.16 18.62
CA ALA A 314 -1.18 -5.59 17.33
C ALA A 314 -2.00 -4.32 17.01
N GLU A 315 -3.29 -4.29 17.33
CA GLU A 315 -4.13 -3.09 17.16
C GLU A 315 -3.64 -1.95 18.06
N LYS A 316 -3.32 -2.25 19.32
CA LYS A 316 -2.72 -1.28 20.25
C LYS A 316 -1.38 -0.77 19.73
N LEU A 317 -0.49 -1.69 19.33
CA LEU A 317 0.82 -1.37 18.78
C LEU A 317 0.73 -0.49 17.54
N ARG A 318 -0.21 -0.79 16.63
CA ARG A 318 -0.47 0.05 15.44
C ARG A 318 -0.85 1.48 15.85
N GLY A 319 -1.74 1.63 16.82
CA GLY A 319 -2.12 2.95 17.36
C GLY A 319 -0.95 3.69 18.00
N ASP A 320 -0.16 3.01 18.84
CA ASP A 320 1.02 3.58 19.49
C ASP A 320 2.11 3.98 18.47
N ALA A 321 2.32 3.15 17.42
CA ALA A 321 3.26 3.44 16.34
C ALA A 321 2.81 4.63 15.47
N GLN A 322 1.51 4.77 15.19
CA GLN A 322 0.97 5.94 14.48
C GLN A 322 1.13 7.23 15.29
N ARG A 323 0.90 7.17 16.62
CA ARG A 323 1.18 8.30 17.50
C ARG A 323 2.66 8.67 17.50
N LEU A 324 3.54 7.66 17.52
CA LEU A 324 4.99 7.86 17.44
C LEU A 324 5.42 8.57 16.14
N VAL A 325 4.84 8.21 14.99
CA VAL A 325 5.07 8.94 13.72
C VAL A 325 4.71 10.41 13.86
N TYR A 326 3.54 10.69 14.43
CA TYR A 326 3.05 12.05 14.60
C TYR A 326 3.96 12.89 15.51
N GLU A 327 4.33 12.36 16.68
CA GLU A 327 5.24 13.02 17.62
C GLU A 327 6.63 13.28 17.00
N SER A 328 7.17 12.29 16.31
CA SER A 328 8.50 12.39 15.69
C SER A 328 8.55 13.44 14.57
N ARG A 329 7.47 13.53 13.76
CA ARG A 329 7.33 14.58 12.74
C ARG A 329 7.31 15.99 13.35
N ILE A 330 6.59 16.18 14.45
CA ILE A 330 6.51 17.47 15.16
C ILE A 330 7.90 17.87 15.65
N GLU A 331 8.57 17.01 16.42
CA GLU A 331 9.85 17.37 17.03
C GLU A 331 10.97 17.53 15.99
N SER A 332 11.01 16.67 14.96
CA SER A 332 11.95 16.81 13.85
C SER A 332 11.75 18.14 13.11
N ALA A 333 10.51 18.50 12.76
CA ALA A 333 10.23 19.79 12.10
C ALA A 333 10.63 20.99 12.98
N ARG A 334 10.30 20.94 14.28
CA ARG A 334 10.65 22.00 15.24
C ARG A 334 12.18 22.17 15.36
N ASP A 335 12.93 21.08 15.45
CA ASP A 335 14.40 21.11 15.50
C ASP A 335 15.01 21.70 14.23
N LYS A 336 14.53 21.31 13.03
CA LYS A 336 15.05 21.88 11.77
C LYS A 336 14.76 23.37 11.65
N ILE A 337 13.56 23.83 12.01
CA ILE A 337 13.21 25.27 12.04
C ILE A 337 14.14 26.01 13.02
N ALA A 338 14.36 25.48 14.22
CA ALA A 338 15.23 26.10 15.22
C ALA A 338 16.69 26.19 14.74
N LYS A 339 17.20 25.13 14.09
CA LYS A 339 18.54 25.13 13.48
C LYS A 339 18.67 26.14 12.35
N ALA A 340 17.67 26.22 11.47
CA ALA A 340 17.63 27.20 10.38
C ALA A 340 17.63 28.63 10.93
N ASN A 341 16.81 28.92 11.93
CA ASN A 341 16.78 30.21 12.62
C ASN A 341 18.12 30.55 13.30
N THR A 342 18.75 29.59 13.98
CA THR A 342 20.05 29.80 14.64
C THR A 342 21.16 30.09 13.61
N GLN A 343 21.18 29.39 12.48
CA GLN A 343 22.19 29.59 11.44
C GLN A 343 21.94 30.87 10.63
N LYS A 344 20.68 31.21 10.37
CA LYS A 344 20.28 32.50 9.81
C LYS A 344 20.77 33.66 10.68
N ALA A 345 20.54 33.61 12.00
CA ALA A 345 20.96 34.66 12.92
C ALA A 345 22.49 34.90 12.89
N LYS A 346 23.29 33.83 12.79
CA LYS A 346 24.75 33.96 12.62
C LYS A 346 25.13 34.73 11.35
N PHE A 347 24.44 34.49 10.24
CA PHE A 347 24.71 35.22 8.99
C PHE A 347 24.22 36.68 9.02
N GLU A 348 23.13 36.96 9.74
CA GLU A 348 22.67 38.33 9.99
C GLU A 348 23.69 39.10 10.84
N ASP A 349 24.25 38.46 11.89
CA ASP A 349 25.32 39.03 12.73
C ASP A 349 26.59 39.35 11.93
N GLU A 350 26.94 38.50 10.96
CA GLU A 350 28.06 38.74 10.03
C GLU A 350 27.72 39.70 8.89
N LYS A 351 26.52 40.28 8.88
CA LYS A 351 26.06 41.25 7.88
C LYS A 351 26.20 40.71 6.45
N ILE A 352 25.88 39.43 6.23
CA ILE A 352 26.05 38.76 4.93
C ILE A 352 25.37 39.50 3.78
N GLU A 353 24.26 40.20 4.06
CA GLU A 353 23.48 40.96 3.07
C GLU A 353 24.30 42.07 2.37
N LYS A 354 25.31 42.62 3.05
CA LYS A 354 26.27 43.58 2.45
C LYS A 354 27.10 42.95 1.33
N TYR A 355 27.33 41.64 1.41
CA TYR A 355 28.26 40.90 0.55
C TYR A 355 27.53 40.02 -0.49
N ILE A 356 26.38 39.44 -0.12
CA ILE A 356 25.58 38.55 -0.98
C ILE A 356 24.09 38.95 -0.84
N PRO A 357 23.66 40.05 -1.51
CA PRO A 357 22.33 40.61 -1.31
C PRO A 357 21.21 39.67 -1.80
N GLY A 358 20.06 39.70 -1.11
CA GLY A 358 18.82 39.01 -1.47
C GLY A 358 18.70 37.57 -0.96
N ARG A 359 19.80 36.86 -0.71
CA ARG A 359 19.75 35.44 -0.33
C ARG A 359 19.22 35.20 1.08
N ILE A 360 19.59 36.05 2.05
CA ILE A 360 19.08 35.92 3.43
C ILE A 360 17.57 36.20 3.51
N SER A 361 17.05 37.06 2.63
CA SER A 361 15.63 37.36 2.52
C SER A 361 14.86 36.13 2.02
N SER A 362 15.37 35.45 0.99
CA SER A 362 14.83 34.18 0.50
C SER A 362 14.80 33.11 1.60
N VAL A 363 15.89 32.93 2.35
CA VAL A 363 15.92 32.01 3.50
C VAL A 363 14.89 32.39 4.57
N THR A 364 14.74 33.69 4.83
CA THR A 364 13.74 34.19 5.80
C THR A 364 12.32 33.85 5.37
N GLU A 365 11.99 33.99 4.09
CA GLU A 365 10.70 33.58 3.53
C GLU A 365 10.48 32.06 3.65
N MET A 366 11.51 31.24 3.37
CA MET A 366 11.43 29.78 3.53
C MET A 366 11.19 29.38 4.99
N ILE A 367 11.92 29.97 5.94
CA ILE A 367 11.73 29.71 7.37
C ILE A 367 10.33 30.13 7.81
N LYS A 368 9.86 31.32 7.42
CA LYS A 368 8.50 31.78 7.74
C LYS A 368 7.44 30.86 7.17
N LYS A 369 7.59 30.44 5.91
CA LYS A 369 6.70 29.46 5.29
C LYS A 369 6.71 28.13 6.04
N SER A 370 7.88 27.68 6.50
CA SER A 370 8.01 26.48 7.32
C SER A 370 7.29 26.62 8.67
N GLU A 371 7.39 27.77 9.33
CA GLU A 371 6.67 28.10 10.56
C GLU A 371 5.15 28.15 10.35
N ASP A 372 4.68 28.74 9.24
CA ASP A 372 3.26 28.77 8.86
C ASP A 372 2.72 27.35 8.60
N LEU A 373 3.47 26.52 7.87
CA LEU A 373 3.14 25.10 7.64
C LEU A 373 3.10 24.31 8.96
N PHE A 374 4.04 24.59 9.87
CA PHE A 374 4.07 23.98 11.19
C PHE A 374 2.83 24.36 12.01
N ALA A 375 2.42 25.63 11.99
CA ALA A 375 1.23 26.12 12.69
C ALA A 375 -0.08 25.50 12.14
N ASN A 376 -0.09 25.13 10.85
CA ASN A 376 -1.22 24.46 10.20
C ASN A 376 -1.21 22.92 10.35
N ASN A 377 -0.33 22.36 11.19
CA ASN A 377 -0.13 20.92 11.40
C ASN A 377 0.42 20.15 10.18
N GLU A 378 1.02 20.83 9.20
CA GLU A 378 1.67 20.23 8.04
C GLU A 378 3.16 19.94 8.32
N PHE A 379 3.43 19.13 9.34
CA PHE A 379 4.78 18.97 9.91
C PHE A 379 5.83 18.44 8.90
N GLN A 380 5.45 17.54 7.99
CA GLN A 380 6.38 17.00 7.00
C GLN A 380 6.77 18.05 5.95
N SER A 381 5.80 18.82 5.46
CA SER A 381 6.04 19.95 4.54
C SER A 381 6.87 21.03 5.22
N ALA A 382 6.60 21.32 6.50
CA ALA A 382 7.37 22.25 7.32
C ALA A 382 8.84 21.78 7.43
N LYS A 383 9.09 20.51 7.78
CA LYS A 383 10.43 19.91 7.85
C LYS A 383 11.17 20.01 6.52
N LEU A 384 10.54 19.67 5.40
CA LEU A 384 11.16 19.77 4.07
C LEU A 384 11.54 21.21 3.74
N THR A 385 10.64 22.16 3.96
CA THR A 385 10.92 23.59 3.72
C THR A 385 12.04 24.12 4.63
N ALA A 386 12.13 23.66 5.89
CA ALA A 386 13.22 24.01 6.79
C ALA A 386 14.56 23.39 6.34
N ASN A 387 14.55 22.17 5.80
CA ASN A 387 15.74 21.56 5.20
C ASN A 387 16.20 22.30 3.94
N ASP A 388 15.27 22.79 3.11
CA ASP A 388 15.61 23.64 1.96
C ASP A 388 16.26 24.95 2.41
N ALA A 389 15.75 25.57 3.47
CA ALA A 389 16.37 26.74 4.10
C ALA A 389 17.78 26.44 4.62
N LEU A 390 17.99 25.30 5.30
CA LEU A 390 19.30 24.84 5.76
C LEU A 390 20.27 24.57 4.59
N ALA A 391 19.79 23.98 3.50
CA ALA A 391 20.59 23.74 2.31
C ALA A 391 21.02 25.06 1.64
N GLU A 392 20.12 26.04 1.55
CA GLU A 392 20.44 27.37 1.05
C GLU A 392 21.43 28.10 1.96
N LEU A 393 21.26 28.01 3.29
CA LEU A 393 22.22 28.51 4.27
C LEU A 393 23.61 27.88 4.13
N ALA A 394 23.70 26.59 3.80
CA ALA A 394 24.98 25.94 3.52
C ALA A 394 25.64 26.48 2.24
N ARG A 395 24.86 26.70 1.17
CA ARG A 395 25.36 27.35 -0.06
C ARG A 395 25.78 28.80 0.18
N MET A 396 25.16 29.48 1.14
CA MET A 396 25.58 30.82 1.56
C MET A 396 26.90 30.78 2.33
N ASP A 397 27.13 29.79 3.21
CA ASP A 397 28.41 29.57 3.91
C ASP A 397 29.57 29.42 2.91
N GLU A 398 29.38 28.58 1.90
CA GLU A 398 30.37 28.33 0.85
C GLU A 398 30.66 29.57 0.01
N ALA A 399 29.61 30.23 -0.51
CA ALA A 399 29.78 31.46 -1.31
C ALA A 399 30.44 32.59 -0.51
N PHE A 400 30.17 32.69 0.80
CA PHE A 400 30.76 33.73 1.64
C PHE A 400 32.23 33.42 1.96
N ASN A 401 32.57 32.15 2.18
CA ASN A 401 33.94 31.68 2.31
C ASN A 401 34.76 31.92 1.03
N ASP A 402 34.19 31.66 -0.15
CA ASP A 402 34.85 31.89 -1.44
C ASP A 402 35.12 33.38 -1.67
N LEU A 403 34.18 34.25 -1.31
CA LEU A 403 34.40 35.69 -1.37
C LEU A 403 35.54 36.13 -0.44
N ALA A 404 35.57 35.62 0.80
CA ALA A 404 36.67 35.88 1.73
C ALA A 404 38.01 35.37 1.19
N PHE A 405 38.04 34.18 0.60
CA PHE A 405 39.22 33.62 -0.03
C PHE A 405 39.74 34.50 -1.16
N ASN A 406 38.87 34.92 -2.08
CA ASN A 406 39.25 35.74 -3.23
C ASN A 406 39.84 37.10 -2.80
N GLU A 407 39.32 37.71 -1.73
CA GLU A 407 39.86 38.98 -1.22
C GLU A 407 41.21 38.78 -0.51
N ILE A 408 41.40 37.67 0.20
CA ILE A 408 42.70 37.30 0.78
C ILE A 408 43.73 36.99 -0.33
N GLU A 409 43.33 36.29 -1.38
CA GLU A 409 44.20 35.96 -2.52
C GLU A 409 44.66 37.23 -3.25
N LYS A 410 43.74 38.16 -3.52
CA LYS A 410 44.08 39.48 -4.07
C LYS A 410 45.06 40.23 -3.17
N ALA A 411 44.81 40.27 -1.87
CA ALA A 411 45.68 40.93 -0.92
C ALA A 411 47.08 40.29 -0.87
N THR A 412 47.15 38.96 -0.93
CA THR A 412 48.41 38.20 -0.99
C THR A 412 49.20 38.51 -2.25
N ALA A 413 48.53 38.58 -3.41
CA ALA A 413 49.19 38.94 -4.66
C ALA A 413 49.77 40.36 -4.64
N VAL A 414 49.02 41.33 -4.10
CA VAL A 414 49.47 42.73 -3.97
C VAL A 414 50.60 42.85 -2.95
N GLU A 415 50.51 42.16 -1.81
CA GLU A 415 51.59 42.11 -0.80
C GLU A 415 52.89 41.53 -1.39
N ALA A 416 52.80 40.43 -2.13
CA ALA A 416 53.97 39.82 -2.76
C ALA A 416 54.65 40.76 -3.77
N ILE A 417 53.86 41.53 -4.54
CA ILE A 417 54.38 42.56 -5.43
C ILE A 417 55.04 43.69 -4.62
N ALA A 418 54.38 44.20 -3.58
CA ALA A 418 54.93 45.25 -2.72
C ALA A 418 56.26 44.82 -2.08
N LYS A 419 56.34 43.59 -1.56
CA LYS A 419 57.54 42.99 -0.96
C LYS A 419 58.69 42.84 -1.96
N LYS A 420 58.39 42.40 -3.18
CA LYS A 420 59.37 42.31 -4.27
C LYS A 420 59.89 43.69 -4.68
N THR A 421 59.00 44.66 -4.83
CA THR A 421 59.35 46.05 -5.19
C THR A 421 60.19 46.70 -4.10
N TYR A 422 59.82 46.51 -2.83
CA TYR A 422 60.58 46.98 -1.66
C TYR A 422 61.98 46.35 -1.58
N SER A 423 62.08 45.03 -1.77
CA SER A 423 63.38 44.34 -1.78
C SER A 423 64.28 44.83 -2.92
N ARG A 424 63.71 45.05 -4.12
CA ARG A 424 64.45 45.57 -5.27
C ARG A 424 64.90 47.02 -5.08
N MET A 425 64.11 47.85 -4.41
CA MET A 425 64.55 49.19 -3.99
C MET A 425 65.82 49.08 -3.13
N ASN A 426 65.84 48.18 -2.15
CA ASN A 426 66.99 47.98 -1.28
C ASN A 426 68.23 47.49 -2.04
N GLU A 427 68.06 46.59 -3.02
CA GLU A 427 69.15 46.18 -3.91
C GLU A 427 69.73 47.35 -4.72
N VAL A 428 68.87 48.19 -5.31
CA VAL A 428 69.26 49.35 -6.11
C VAL A 428 70.13 50.34 -5.31
N PHE A 429 69.90 50.46 -4.00
CA PHE A 429 70.63 51.39 -3.13
C PHE A 429 71.76 50.72 -2.31
N SER A 430 71.90 49.40 -2.34
CA SER A 430 72.88 48.66 -1.53
C SER A 430 74.35 48.97 -1.83
N ASN A 431 74.68 49.40 -3.06
CA ASN A 431 76.05 49.62 -3.52
C ASN A 431 76.38 51.10 -3.80
N ASP A 432 75.46 52.02 -3.49
CA ASP A 432 75.56 53.41 -3.93
C ASP A 432 75.61 54.38 -2.74
N GLN A 433 76.75 55.08 -2.56
CA GLN A 433 76.87 56.14 -1.56
C GLN A 433 76.20 57.44 -2.05
N LEU A 434 75.03 57.76 -1.48
CA LEU A 434 74.48 59.11 -1.52
C LEU A 434 75.18 60.00 -0.48
N TRP A 435 75.02 61.32 -0.59
CA TRP A 435 75.53 62.22 0.45
C TRP A 435 74.71 62.09 1.75
N ALA A 436 75.37 62.35 2.89
CA ALA A 436 74.88 62.00 4.22
C ALA A 436 73.42 62.42 4.52
N SER A 437 72.99 63.62 4.09
CA SER A 437 71.64 64.11 4.35
C SER A 437 70.56 63.43 3.50
N ALA A 438 70.87 63.04 2.26
CA ALA A 438 69.95 62.31 1.40
C ALA A 438 69.83 60.85 1.86
N GLU A 439 70.95 60.25 2.24
CA GLU A 439 71.00 58.88 2.76
C GLU A 439 70.19 58.73 4.05
N ALA A 440 70.34 59.66 5.00
CA ALA A 440 69.55 59.65 6.24
C ALA A 440 68.04 59.70 5.98
N ARG A 441 67.59 60.52 5.01
CA ARG A 441 66.15 60.58 4.64
C ARG A 441 65.69 59.31 3.93
N ARG A 442 66.55 58.70 3.10
CA ARG A 442 66.26 57.43 2.42
C ARG A 442 66.02 56.32 3.45
N LEU A 443 66.91 56.19 4.42
CA LEU A 443 66.81 55.20 5.50
C LEU A 443 65.55 55.38 6.36
N ILE A 444 65.14 56.61 6.64
CA ILE A 444 63.87 56.88 7.34
C ILE A 444 62.67 56.44 6.51
N ASN A 445 62.66 56.75 5.20
CA ASN A 445 61.58 56.34 4.31
C ASN A 445 61.54 54.81 4.12
N GLU A 446 62.70 54.16 4.03
CA GLU A 446 62.84 52.71 3.98
C GLU A 446 62.24 52.06 5.24
N ALA A 447 62.64 52.51 6.44
CA ALA A 447 62.11 51.99 7.69
C ALA A 447 60.59 52.18 7.82
N ASN A 448 60.06 53.33 7.37
CA ASN A 448 58.61 53.59 7.37
C ASN A 448 57.86 52.67 6.38
N LEU A 449 58.44 52.38 5.22
CA LEU A 449 57.85 51.47 4.24
C LEU A 449 57.88 50.02 4.73
N GLY A 450 58.99 49.59 5.34
CA GLY A 450 59.11 48.27 5.97
C GLY A 450 58.06 48.07 7.06
N ALA A 451 57.90 49.03 7.98
CA ALA A 451 56.90 48.95 9.04
C ALA A 451 55.45 48.84 8.52
N ARG A 452 55.14 49.51 7.40
CA ARG A 452 53.82 49.44 6.76
C ARG A 452 53.60 48.15 5.97
N LEU A 453 54.66 47.57 5.42
CA LEU A 453 54.62 46.24 4.81
C LEU A 453 54.35 45.16 5.87
N ASP A 454 55.05 45.23 7.01
CA ASP A 454 54.82 44.33 8.16
C ASP A 454 53.38 44.45 8.70
N GLU A 455 52.82 45.66 8.69
CA GLU A 455 51.42 45.90 9.06
C GLU A 455 50.45 45.24 8.08
N ALA A 456 50.70 45.36 6.77
CA ALA A 456 49.90 44.67 5.75
C ALA A 456 49.98 43.15 5.89
N GLU A 457 51.16 42.59 6.18
CA GLU A 457 51.36 41.15 6.43
C GLU A 457 50.59 40.68 7.68
N LYS A 458 50.60 41.47 8.76
CA LYS A 458 49.79 41.20 9.96
C LYS A 458 48.28 41.22 9.67
N MET A 459 47.81 42.19 8.89
CA MET A 459 46.40 42.27 8.48
C MET A 459 46.01 41.04 7.64
N LEU A 460 46.87 40.61 6.72
CA LEU A 460 46.64 39.43 5.89
C LEU A 460 46.60 38.13 6.72
N SER A 461 47.50 38.00 7.70
CA SER A 461 47.48 36.89 8.66
C SER A 461 46.19 36.90 9.49
N GLY A 462 45.76 38.06 9.98
CA GLY A 462 44.50 38.25 10.69
C GLY A 462 43.27 37.88 9.85
N ALA A 463 43.28 38.25 8.55
CA ALA A 463 42.23 37.89 7.61
C ALA A 463 42.14 36.36 7.41
N THR A 464 43.29 35.69 7.28
CA THR A 464 43.37 34.23 7.12
C THR A 464 42.85 33.52 8.37
N GLN A 465 43.26 33.96 9.56
CA GLN A 465 42.76 33.42 10.82
C GLN A 465 41.25 33.65 10.98
N ALA A 466 40.74 34.84 10.62
CA ALA A 466 39.32 35.16 10.67
C ALA A 466 38.50 34.23 9.76
N ARG A 467 39.02 33.92 8.56
CA ARG A 467 38.41 32.94 7.65
C ARG A 467 38.38 31.53 8.24
N GLU A 468 39.46 31.07 8.86
CA GLU A 468 39.53 29.73 9.47
C GLU A 468 38.50 29.53 10.57
N ILE A 469 38.23 30.57 11.37
CA ILE A 469 37.18 30.54 12.41
C ILE A 469 35.79 30.93 11.87
N LYS A 470 35.61 30.96 10.55
CA LYS A 470 34.37 31.30 9.82
C LYS A 470 33.81 32.70 10.07
N LYS A 471 34.63 33.68 10.44
CA LYS A 471 34.24 35.10 10.53
C LYS A 471 34.51 35.80 9.20
N TYR A 472 33.73 35.49 8.17
CA TYR A 472 34.05 35.85 6.79
C TYR A 472 33.96 37.36 6.54
N SER A 473 33.03 38.06 7.18
CA SER A 473 32.90 39.52 7.04
C SER A 473 34.20 40.23 7.43
N LYS A 474 34.79 39.81 8.56
CA LYS A 474 36.04 40.35 9.07
C LYS A 474 37.21 39.98 8.16
N ALA A 475 37.26 38.72 7.70
CA ALA A 475 38.28 38.27 6.76
C ALA A 475 38.30 39.11 5.47
N ILE A 476 37.12 39.44 4.92
CA ILE A 476 36.98 40.29 3.74
C ILE A 476 37.46 41.72 4.02
N GLU A 477 37.07 42.32 5.15
CA GLU A 477 37.46 43.69 5.51
C GLU A 477 38.97 43.80 5.77
N ASP A 478 39.55 42.87 6.54
CA ASP A 478 40.99 42.82 6.82
C ASP A 478 41.79 42.55 5.54
N GLY A 479 41.31 41.68 4.64
CA GLY A 479 41.92 41.44 3.33
C GLY A 479 41.95 42.69 2.44
N LYS A 480 40.84 43.45 2.39
CA LYS A 480 40.78 44.72 1.64
C LYS A 480 41.72 45.79 2.22
N LEU A 481 41.81 45.88 3.55
CA LEU A 481 42.74 46.79 4.22
C LEU A 481 44.20 46.41 3.95
N ALA A 482 44.54 45.13 4.06
CA ALA A 482 45.87 44.61 3.74
C ALA A 482 46.26 44.91 2.29
N SER A 483 45.36 44.65 1.34
CA SER A 483 45.57 44.95 -0.09
C SER A 483 45.80 46.45 -0.33
N THR A 484 44.98 47.31 0.29
CA THR A 484 45.12 48.78 0.17
C THR A 484 46.44 49.27 0.74
N GLN A 485 46.84 48.76 1.91
CA GLN A 485 48.08 49.13 2.56
C GLN A 485 49.30 48.66 1.75
N ALA A 486 49.28 47.42 1.25
CA ALA A 486 50.32 46.85 0.39
C ALA A 486 50.46 47.63 -0.94
N ALA A 487 49.36 47.93 -1.62
CA ALA A 487 49.37 48.74 -2.84
C ALA A 487 49.98 50.14 -2.61
N LYS A 488 49.69 50.74 -1.45
CA LYS A 488 50.27 52.04 -1.08
C LYS A 488 51.76 51.91 -0.76
N VAL A 489 52.22 50.81 -0.16
CA VAL A 489 53.65 50.54 0.02
C VAL A 489 54.34 50.38 -1.33
N GLU A 490 53.74 49.66 -2.28
CA GLU A 490 54.27 49.53 -3.65
C GLU A 490 54.45 50.91 -4.31
N ASP A 491 53.39 51.73 -4.33
CA ASP A 491 53.40 53.07 -4.93
C ASP A 491 54.43 54.00 -4.27
N ASP A 492 54.45 54.04 -2.93
CA ASP A 492 55.41 54.86 -2.18
C ASP A 492 56.86 54.37 -2.38
N THR A 493 57.09 53.06 -2.54
CA THR A 493 58.41 52.48 -2.84
C THR A 493 58.91 52.94 -4.21
N TYR A 494 58.05 52.95 -5.23
CA TYR A 494 58.40 53.54 -6.51
C TYR A 494 58.70 55.05 -6.35
N GLY A 495 57.86 55.78 -5.61
CA GLY A 495 58.05 57.21 -5.38
C GLY A 495 59.40 57.54 -4.72
N VAL A 496 59.79 56.77 -3.70
CA VAL A 496 61.09 56.86 -3.04
C VAL A 496 62.22 56.55 -4.03
N THR A 497 62.12 55.42 -4.74
CA THR A 497 63.13 55.00 -5.72
C THR A 497 63.36 56.05 -6.81
N ALA A 498 62.29 56.63 -7.35
CA ALA A 498 62.34 57.68 -8.36
C ALA A 498 63.01 58.94 -7.83
N ARG A 499 62.61 59.42 -6.65
CA ARG A 499 63.17 60.63 -6.02
C ARG A 499 64.68 60.52 -5.81
N TYR A 500 65.15 59.40 -5.25
CA TYR A 500 66.58 59.23 -4.95
C TYR A 500 67.41 58.91 -6.20
N THR A 501 66.84 58.21 -7.18
CA THR A 501 67.48 58.01 -8.49
C THR A 501 67.62 59.33 -9.25
N LEU A 502 66.56 60.15 -9.30
CA LEU A 502 66.58 61.49 -9.91
C LEU A 502 67.63 62.39 -9.26
N LEU A 503 67.65 62.39 -7.92
CA LEU A 503 68.57 63.18 -7.12
C LEU A 503 70.04 62.80 -7.39
N ARG A 504 70.30 61.51 -7.62
CA ARG A 504 71.61 61.03 -8.06
C ARG A 504 71.94 61.49 -9.48
N VAL A 505 71.00 61.35 -10.43
CA VAL A 505 71.19 61.81 -11.81
C VAL A 505 71.56 63.29 -11.83
N GLN A 506 70.88 64.13 -11.05
CA GLN A 506 71.20 65.55 -10.90
C GLN A 506 72.63 65.78 -10.36
N ASN A 507 73.05 65.00 -9.37
CA ASN A 507 74.39 65.12 -8.80
C ASN A 507 75.50 64.67 -9.76
N GLU A 508 75.34 63.49 -10.40
CA GLU A 508 76.29 62.98 -11.40
C GLU A 508 76.38 63.92 -12.61
N LEU A 509 75.25 64.44 -13.08
CA LEU A 509 75.23 65.45 -14.14
C LEU A 509 76.00 66.70 -13.71
N SER A 510 75.77 67.22 -12.50
CA SER A 510 76.52 68.38 -11.96
C SER A 510 78.04 68.14 -11.88
N VAL A 511 78.47 66.90 -11.58
CA VAL A 511 79.90 66.53 -11.59
C VAL A 511 80.44 66.50 -13.02
N LEU A 512 79.70 65.90 -13.97
CA LEU A 512 80.07 65.85 -15.38
C LEU A 512 80.10 67.23 -16.03
N GLU A 513 79.17 68.12 -15.69
CA GLU A 513 79.14 69.52 -16.11
C GLU A 513 80.41 70.26 -15.64
N ARG A 514 80.87 70.02 -14.40
CA ARG A 514 82.15 70.51 -13.90
C ARG A 514 83.36 69.95 -14.65
N GLN A 515 83.24 68.76 -15.24
CA GLN A 515 84.22 68.12 -16.11
C GLN A 515 84.05 68.52 -17.60
N GLN A 516 83.36 69.62 -17.89
CA GLN A 516 83.13 70.16 -19.24
C GLN A 516 82.18 69.34 -20.14
N ALA A 517 81.31 68.49 -19.57
CA ALA A 517 80.31 67.73 -20.35
C ALA A 517 79.40 68.62 -21.22
N ILE A 518 79.11 69.86 -20.80
CA ILE A 518 78.32 70.81 -21.59
C ILE A 518 79.01 71.16 -22.91
N ALA A 519 80.33 71.30 -22.91
CA ALA A 519 81.10 71.61 -24.12
C ALA A 519 81.30 70.37 -25.00
N LEU A 520 81.47 69.20 -24.39
CA LEU A 520 81.79 67.96 -25.10
C LEU A 520 80.55 67.19 -25.57
N ALA A 521 79.44 67.19 -24.84
CA ALA A 521 78.22 66.44 -25.15
C ALA A 521 76.92 67.27 -24.89
N PRO A 522 76.76 68.46 -25.51
CA PRO A 522 75.66 69.40 -25.21
C PRO A 522 74.27 68.83 -25.48
N VAL A 523 74.11 68.03 -26.54
CA VAL A 523 72.82 67.45 -26.93
C VAL A 523 72.34 66.46 -25.87
N GLN A 524 73.24 65.60 -25.40
CA GLN A 524 72.95 64.59 -24.39
C GLN A 524 72.64 65.23 -23.02
N VAL A 525 73.37 66.28 -22.63
CA VAL A 525 73.08 67.04 -21.39
C VAL A 525 71.68 67.68 -21.44
N SER A 526 71.28 68.24 -22.59
CA SER A 526 69.95 68.83 -22.77
C SER A 526 68.82 67.80 -22.65
N GLU A 527 68.99 66.61 -23.24
CA GLU A 527 68.00 65.53 -23.14
C GLU A 527 67.86 64.98 -21.71
N ILE A 528 68.96 64.88 -20.95
CA ILE A 528 68.88 64.49 -19.53
C ILE A 528 68.15 65.56 -18.72
N ASN A 529 68.39 66.85 -18.97
CA ASN A 529 67.67 67.92 -18.28
C ASN A 529 66.15 67.87 -18.57
N LYS A 530 65.74 67.58 -19.80
CA LYS A 530 64.31 67.34 -20.11
C LYS A 530 63.75 66.15 -19.33
N MET A 531 64.50 65.04 -19.27
CA MET A 531 64.09 63.86 -18.51
C MET A 531 63.99 64.15 -17.01
N ILE A 532 64.91 64.93 -16.44
CA ILE A 532 64.85 65.36 -15.04
C ILE A 532 63.56 66.13 -14.75
N VAL A 533 63.23 67.12 -15.59
CA VAL A 533 62.00 67.91 -15.46
C VAL A 533 60.76 67.03 -15.60
N ASN A 534 60.77 66.11 -16.55
CA ASN A 534 59.66 65.16 -16.76
C ASN A 534 59.48 64.23 -15.55
N THR A 535 60.55 63.63 -15.03
CA THR A 535 60.51 62.79 -13.83
C THR A 535 59.96 63.57 -12.62
N GLN A 536 60.36 64.82 -12.45
CA GLN A 536 59.84 65.67 -11.37
C GLN A 536 58.33 65.92 -11.53
N ALA A 537 57.88 66.23 -12.74
CA ALA A 537 56.45 66.41 -13.03
C ALA A 537 55.65 65.12 -12.77
N LEU A 538 56.19 63.95 -13.13
CA LEU A 538 55.56 62.65 -12.86
C LEU A 538 55.47 62.36 -11.35
N LEU A 539 56.49 62.73 -10.58
CA LEU A 539 56.47 62.64 -9.12
C LEU A 539 55.43 63.55 -8.48
N ASP A 540 55.30 64.78 -8.98
CA ASP A 540 54.31 65.75 -8.49
C ASP A 540 52.87 65.33 -8.81
N GLN A 541 52.68 64.65 -9.95
CA GLN A 541 51.41 64.04 -10.37
C GLN A 541 51.12 62.68 -9.70
N LYS A 542 51.99 62.20 -8.79
CA LYS A 542 51.89 60.87 -8.15
C LYS A 542 51.90 59.69 -9.14
N GLN A 543 52.47 59.86 -10.33
CA GLN A 543 52.70 58.76 -11.27
C GLN A 543 54.04 58.10 -10.98
N THR A 544 54.16 57.51 -9.78
CA THR A 544 55.43 57.07 -9.19
C THR A 544 56.16 56.01 -10.04
N ARG A 545 55.43 55.05 -10.62
CA ARG A 545 55.99 54.01 -11.48
C ARG A 545 56.61 54.58 -12.75
N ASN A 546 55.88 55.45 -13.45
CA ASN A 546 56.39 56.16 -14.63
C ASN A 546 57.58 57.05 -14.27
N ALA A 547 57.56 57.67 -13.08
CA ALA A 547 58.67 58.46 -12.60
C ALA A 547 59.94 57.62 -12.36
N VAL A 548 59.83 56.40 -11.83
CA VAL A 548 60.98 55.49 -11.67
C VAL A 548 61.58 55.13 -13.01
N GLU A 549 60.76 54.79 -13.99
CA GLU A 549 61.21 54.45 -15.34
C GLU A 549 61.91 55.64 -16.02
N ALA A 550 61.32 56.84 -15.94
CA ALA A 550 61.93 58.05 -16.46
C ALA A 550 63.26 58.39 -15.75
N ALA A 551 63.34 58.20 -14.41
CA ALA A 551 64.56 58.40 -13.65
C ALA A 551 65.66 57.39 -14.02
N ALA A 552 65.29 56.12 -14.23
CA ALA A 552 66.21 55.07 -14.65
C ALA A 552 66.74 55.31 -16.07
N CYS A 553 65.87 55.75 -16.99
CA CYS A 553 66.27 56.20 -18.32
C CYS A 553 67.25 57.40 -18.22
N ALA A 554 66.93 58.42 -17.43
CA ALA A 554 67.83 59.56 -17.25
C ALA A 554 69.22 59.11 -16.76
N ARG A 555 69.27 58.12 -15.85
CA ARG A 555 70.51 57.50 -15.38
C ARG A 555 71.27 56.73 -16.48
N SER A 556 70.59 55.95 -17.33
CA SER A 556 71.29 55.26 -18.43
C SER A 556 71.87 56.25 -19.45
N TYR A 557 71.22 57.39 -19.67
CA TYR A 557 71.74 58.45 -20.53
C TYR A 557 72.97 59.16 -19.95
N ILE A 558 73.14 59.20 -18.62
CA ILE A 558 74.39 59.69 -18.00
C ILE A 558 75.59 58.83 -18.44
N GLU A 559 75.43 57.51 -18.53
CA GLU A 559 76.51 56.64 -19.01
C GLU A 559 76.85 56.91 -20.47
N ASN A 560 75.84 57.24 -21.30
CA ASN A 560 76.08 57.68 -22.67
C ASN A 560 76.89 59.00 -22.73
N ILE A 561 76.65 59.95 -21.81
CA ILE A 561 77.47 61.16 -21.69
C ILE A 561 78.91 60.79 -21.34
N LYS A 562 79.13 59.91 -20.36
CA LYS A 562 80.47 59.46 -19.97
C LYS A 562 81.21 58.82 -21.16
N GLN A 563 80.54 57.94 -21.90
CA GLN A 563 81.12 57.31 -23.09
C GLN A 563 81.43 58.32 -24.21
N GLU A 564 80.55 59.29 -24.45
CA GLU A 564 80.76 60.30 -25.48
C GLU A 564 81.87 61.29 -25.10
N MET A 565 81.98 61.64 -23.82
CA MET A 565 83.10 62.41 -23.29
C MET A 565 84.42 61.64 -23.46
N ILE A 566 84.46 60.34 -23.15
CA ILE A 566 85.64 59.50 -23.39
C ILE A 566 85.96 59.45 -24.88
N ARG A 567 84.97 59.25 -25.75
CA ARG A 567 85.14 59.21 -27.21
C ARG A 567 85.74 60.52 -27.73
N LYS A 568 85.20 61.67 -27.33
CA LYS A 568 85.71 62.98 -27.77
C LYS A 568 87.07 63.32 -27.17
N THR A 569 87.31 62.94 -25.92
CA THR A 569 88.63 63.07 -25.29
C THR A 569 89.67 62.25 -26.05
N ASN A 570 89.36 61.02 -26.43
CA ASN A 570 90.23 60.18 -27.26
C ASN A 570 90.42 60.76 -28.68
N VAL A 571 89.39 61.35 -29.29
CA VAL A 571 89.52 62.02 -30.60
C VAL A 571 90.42 63.26 -30.52
N GLU A 572 90.28 64.09 -29.50
CA GLU A 572 91.17 65.24 -29.28
C GLU A 572 92.57 64.82 -28.88
N GLN A 573 92.73 63.75 -28.10
CA GLN A 573 94.02 63.15 -27.79
C GLN A 573 94.71 62.63 -29.06
N ASN A 574 94.02 61.87 -29.91
CA ASN A 574 94.53 61.42 -31.21
C ASN A 574 94.84 62.58 -32.17
N ARG A 575 94.05 63.66 -32.15
CA ARG A 575 94.29 64.89 -32.93
C ARG A 575 95.53 65.63 -32.43
N SER A 576 95.72 65.70 -31.11
CA SER A 576 96.91 66.27 -30.49
C SER A 576 98.15 65.41 -30.72
N GLU A 577 98.05 64.07 -30.71
CA GLU A 577 99.13 63.15 -31.12
C GLU A 577 99.48 63.29 -32.61
N HIS A 578 98.50 63.49 -33.50
CA HIS A 578 98.76 63.80 -34.92
C HIS A 578 99.41 65.18 -35.13
N MET A 579 99.07 66.18 -34.30
CA MET A 579 99.74 67.49 -34.31
C MET A 579 101.16 67.42 -33.72
N VAL A 580 101.39 66.62 -32.69
CA VAL A 580 102.72 66.36 -32.12
C VAL A 580 103.58 65.58 -33.12
N ASN A 581 103.03 64.59 -33.82
CA ASN A 581 103.73 63.90 -34.92
C ASN A 581 104.04 64.84 -36.10
N ARG A 582 103.22 65.86 -36.37
CA ARG A 582 103.55 66.94 -37.33
C ARG A 582 104.61 67.94 -36.82
N LEU A 583 104.80 68.06 -35.52
CA LEU A 583 105.79 68.96 -34.91
C LEU A 583 107.14 68.26 -34.60
N VAL A 584 107.17 66.92 -34.52
CA VAL A 584 108.36 66.12 -34.21
C VAL A 584 109.12 65.64 -35.47
N THR A 585 108.47 65.56 -36.63
CA THR A 585 109.16 65.34 -37.91
C THR A 585 109.06 66.60 -38.77
N GLY A 586 109.96 67.55 -38.53
CA GLY A 586 110.24 68.64 -39.46
C GLY A 586 111.12 68.12 -40.58
N ASP A 587 110.56 67.97 -41.78
CA ASP A 587 111.34 68.09 -43.02
C ASP A 587 110.47 68.58 -44.19
N ILE A 588 111.14 69.35 -45.03
CA ILE A 588 110.69 70.32 -46.03
C ILE A 588 110.34 69.63 -47.36
N TYR A 589 109.29 70.09 -48.07
CA TYR A 589 109.11 70.16 -49.55
C TYR A 589 107.66 70.68 -49.80
N ASP A 590 107.41 71.92 -50.21
CA ASP A 590 107.60 72.57 -51.51
C ASP A 590 106.72 72.00 -52.66
N GLY A 591 105.92 72.90 -53.28
CA GLY A 591 105.35 72.71 -54.61
C GLY A 591 103.93 72.09 -54.77
N THR A 592 102.89 72.93 -54.78
CA THR A 592 101.73 72.75 -55.70
C THR A 592 102.13 73.19 -57.12
N PRO A 593 101.73 72.50 -58.22
CA PRO A 593 100.44 72.84 -58.88
C PRO A 593 99.73 71.72 -59.69
N GLY A 594 98.40 71.85 -59.86
CA GLY A 594 97.58 71.42 -61.02
C GLY A 594 97.41 69.90 -61.24
N GLY A 595 96.20 69.32 -61.18
CA GLY A 595 95.17 69.34 -62.24
C GLY A 595 95.48 68.24 -63.27
N SER A 596 94.65 67.26 -63.64
CA SER A 596 93.21 66.99 -63.64
C SER A 596 92.99 65.51 -63.23
N ASP A 597 91.86 65.08 -62.66
CA ASP A 597 90.76 64.58 -63.50
C ASP A 597 89.41 64.57 -62.78
N THR A 598 88.45 65.07 -63.56
CA THR A 598 86.99 65.00 -63.52
C THR A 598 86.30 63.91 -62.66
N ASN A 599 85.41 64.37 -61.77
CA ASN A 599 83.94 64.18 -61.76
C ASN A 599 83.41 62.93 -62.52
N ARG A 600 82.43 62.13 -62.06
CA ARG A 600 81.30 62.34 -61.12
C ARG A 600 80.43 61.06 -61.11
N TYR A 601 79.84 60.73 -59.95
CA TYR A 601 78.63 59.89 -59.68
C TYR A 601 78.64 58.44 -60.26
N ASP A 602 78.12 57.37 -59.64
CA ASP A 602 76.99 57.21 -58.74
C ASP A 602 76.95 55.76 -58.19
N SER A 603 76.06 55.52 -57.23
CA SER A 603 75.49 54.21 -56.82
C SER A 603 76.26 53.29 -55.86
N MET A 604 75.85 53.33 -54.58
CA MET A 604 76.00 52.23 -53.62
C MET A 604 74.82 51.24 -53.77
N LEU A 605 75.16 50.03 -54.22
CA LEU A 605 74.77 48.71 -53.69
C LEU A 605 73.35 48.51 -53.09
N GLY A 606 72.45 47.93 -53.90
CA GLY A 606 71.52 46.87 -53.46
C GLY A 606 72.18 45.49 -53.62
N GLY A 607 71.69 44.33 -53.15
CA GLY A 607 70.44 43.90 -52.55
C GLY A 607 70.29 42.37 -52.81
N GLY A 608 69.64 41.61 -51.90
CA GLY A 608 69.21 40.20 -52.06
C GLY A 608 70.17 39.15 -51.47
N LEU A 609 69.77 38.00 -50.88
CA LEU A 609 68.52 37.23 -50.84
C LEU A 609 68.58 36.17 -49.70
N ASP A 610 67.46 35.99 -49.00
CA ASP A 610 66.76 34.79 -48.46
C ASP A 610 67.39 33.38 -48.14
N VAL A 611 66.97 32.87 -46.94
CA VAL A 611 66.50 31.47 -46.56
C VAL A 611 67.57 30.39 -46.25
N PRO A 612 67.37 29.26 -45.48
CA PRO A 612 66.52 28.85 -44.31
C PRO A 612 67.33 28.20 -43.13
N GLY A 613 66.66 27.52 -42.17
CA GLY A 613 67.21 26.98 -40.90
C GLY A 613 67.71 25.51 -40.82
N VAL A 614 67.78 25.04 -39.56
CA VAL A 614 67.89 23.67 -38.97
C VAL A 614 69.32 23.01 -38.87
N PRO A 615 69.55 21.96 -38.03
CA PRO A 615 69.98 21.91 -36.62
C PRO A 615 71.35 21.21 -36.38
N VAL A 616 71.73 20.89 -35.12
CA VAL A 616 72.24 19.56 -34.64
C VAL A 616 73.02 19.65 -33.28
N THR A 617 72.48 18.94 -32.28
CA THR A 617 73.02 18.15 -31.13
C THR A 617 74.44 18.33 -30.56
N ASN A 618 74.60 18.27 -29.22
CA ASN A 618 74.99 17.05 -28.48
C ASN A 618 75.22 17.21 -26.95
N ALA A 619 74.67 16.22 -26.22
CA ALA A 619 75.24 15.43 -25.11
C ALA A 619 75.66 16.02 -23.73
N VAL A 620 75.11 15.31 -22.71
CA VAL A 620 75.43 15.11 -21.27
C VAL A 620 76.94 14.91 -20.97
N PRO A 621 77.42 15.00 -19.70
CA PRO A 621 77.35 13.88 -18.73
C PRO A 621 77.08 14.26 -17.25
N ALA A 622 76.90 13.21 -16.45
CA ALA A 622 76.39 13.12 -15.08
C ALA A 622 77.41 13.34 -13.94
N ALA A 623 76.89 13.52 -12.70
CA ALA A 623 77.10 12.66 -11.50
C ALA A 623 77.40 13.38 -10.15
N ALA A 624 76.95 12.69 -9.07
CA ALA A 624 77.46 12.65 -7.67
C ALA A 624 76.91 13.70 -6.65
N THR A 625 75.98 13.39 -5.72
CA THR A 625 75.95 12.57 -4.46
C THR A 625 76.12 13.38 -3.16
N THR A 626 75.17 13.28 -2.21
CA THR A 626 75.30 12.71 -0.83
C THR A 626 74.37 13.32 0.25
N ASN A 627 73.73 12.41 1.02
CA ASN A 627 73.46 12.33 2.48
C ASN A 627 73.68 13.59 3.35
N ASN A 628 73.00 13.87 4.47
CA ASN A 628 72.32 13.05 5.47
C ASN A 628 71.42 13.98 6.35
N PRO A 629 70.58 13.44 7.25
CA PRO A 629 69.51 14.13 7.98
C PRO A 629 69.98 14.65 9.36
N LEU A 630 69.14 15.48 10.01
CA LEU A 630 69.19 15.67 11.46
C LEU A 630 67.80 15.88 12.07
N SER A 631 67.68 15.22 13.21
CA SER A 631 66.59 15.08 14.17
C SER A 631 66.45 16.27 15.14
N GLU A 632 65.30 16.37 15.80
CA GLU A 632 65.15 16.48 17.27
C GLU A 632 63.64 16.30 17.61
N ASN A 633 63.19 15.21 18.25
CA ASN A 633 63.17 14.86 19.69
C ASN A 633 62.43 15.84 20.61
N VAL A 634 61.39 15.37 21.31
CA VAL A 634 61.25 15.34 22.80
C VAL A 634 60.03 14.49 23.21
N SER A 635 60.31 13.45 24.02
CA SER A 635 59.62 12.92 25.24
C SER A 635 58.07 12.84 25.27
N GLY A 636 57.41 11.77 25.73
CA GLY A 636 57.80 10.60 26.52
C GLY A 636 56.60 10.19 27.41
N LYS A 637 56.37 8.89 27.61
CA LYS A 637 55.75 8.28 28.80
C LYS A 637 55.77 6.74 28.69
N SER A 638 56.22 6.13 29.77
CA SER A 638 56.33 4.70 30.08
C SER A 638 55.01 4.11 30.61
N TYR A 639 55.04 2.82 30.98
CA TYR A 639 53.97 1.89 31.44
C TYR A 639 53.29 1.15 30.26
N GLU A 640 53.15 -0.18 30.18
CA GLU A 640 53.35 -1.33 31.08
C GLU A 640 53.55 -2.59 30.19
N LYS A 641 54.32 -3.58 30.66
CA LYS A 641 54.48 -4.90 30.01
C LYS A 641 53.19 -5.72 30.14
N PRO A 642 52.66 -6.31 29.05
CA PRO A 642 51.73 -7.42 29.16
C PRO A 642 52.51 -8.72 29.35
N THR A 643 52.10 -9.42 30.40
CA THR A 643 52.41 -10.80 30.81
C THR A 643 52.58 -11.79 29.65
N GLU A 644 53.68 -12.54 29.74
CA GLU A 644 53.95 -13.79 29.02
C GLU A 644 52.81 -14.79 29.27
N GLY A 645 52.05 -15.10 28.23
CA GLY A 645 51.14 -16.24 28.19
C GLY A 645 51.95 -17.52 27.96
N ALA A 646 51.81 -18.46 28.89
CA ALA A 646 52.57 -19.69 29.07
C ALA A 646 52.89 -20.50 27.78
N PRO A 647 54.05 -21.19 27.75
CA PRO A 647 54.32 -22.19 26.72
C PRO A 647 53.36 -23.36 26.90
N PHE A 648 52.79 -23.85 25.80
CA PHE A 648 52.07 -25.12 25.75
C PHE A 648 52.95 -26.23 26.36
N VAL A 649 52.62 -26.64 27.58
CA VAL A 649 53.11 -27.89 28.18
C VAL A 649 52.28 -29.01 27.57
N VAL A 650 52.86 -29.71 26.59
CA VAL A 650 52.31 -30.98 26.10
C VAL A 650 52.54 -32.02 27.19
N GLN A 651 51.46 -32.37 27.89
CA GLN A 651 51.43 -33.45 28.86
C GLN A 651 51.58 -34.78 28.08
N GLN A 652 52.78 -35.37 28.12
CA GLN A 652 53.02 -36.71 27.57
C GLN A 652 52.42 -37.76 28.50
N THR A 653 51.15 -38.09 28.30
CA THR A 653 50.63 -39.43 28.61
C THR A 653 50.83 -40.29 27.38
N GLN A 654 51.69 -41.30 27.47
CA GLN A 654 51.85 -42.33 26.43
C GLN A 654 50.50 -43.02 26.20
N PRO A 655 49.88 -42.91 25.01
CA PRO A 655 48.79 -43.78 24.64
C PRO A 655 49.35 -45.10 24.09
N ALA A 656 48.54 -46.16 24.15
CA ALA A 656 48.88 -47.46 23.60
C ALA A 656 49.27 -47.38 22.11
N GLN A 657 50.18 -48.25 21.66
CA GLN A 657 50.83 -48.20 20.33
C GLN A 657 49.87 -48.13 19.12
N GLU A 658 48.60 -48.52 19.26
CA GLU A 658 47.59 -48.38 18.19
C GLU A 658 47.13 -46.93 17.95
N ASP A 659 47.08 -46.09 18.99
CA ASP A 659 46.46 -44.74 18.96
C ASP A 659 47.37 -43.67 18.29
N GLN A 660 48.69 -43.88 18.35
CA GLN A 660 49.68 -43.00 17.71
C GLN A 660 49.66 -43.14 16.18
N SER A 661 49.34 -44.32 15.65
CA SER A 661 49.26 -44.57 14.20
C SER A 661 48.09 -43.83 13.55
N THR A 662 46.94 -43.78 14.24
CA THR A 662 45.72 -43.07 13.81
C THR A 662 45.96 -41.56 13.76
N THR A 663 46.68 -41.02 14.75
CA THR A 663 47.00 -39.59 14.84
C THR A 663 47.95 -39.15 13.71
N VAL A 664 48.98 -39.94 13.41
CA VAL A 664 49.91 -39.66 12.30
C VAL A 664 49.20 -39.72 10.94
N ARG A 665 48.34 -40.72 10.71
CA ARG A 665 47.53 -40.81 9.49
C ARG A 665 46.52 -39.67 9.37
N GLY A 666 45.95 -39.20 10.49
CA GLY A 666 45.09 -38.02 10.51
C GLY A 666 45.82 -36.75 10.06
N LEU A 667 47.07 -36.57 10.50
CA LEU A 667 47.92 -35.47 10.04
C LEU A 667 48.25 -35.59 8.55
N TRP A 668 48.54 -36.79 8.04
CA TRP A 668 48.71 -36.99 6.58
C TRP A 668 47.46 -36.59 5.81
N GLY A 669 46.27 -37.03 6.26
CA GLY A 669 45.01 -36.65 5.65
C GLY A 669 44.77 -35.13 5.62
N GLN A 670 45.16 -34.42 6.68
CA GLN A 670 45.08 -32.95 6.73
C GLN A 670 46.06 -32.27 5.77
N VAL A 671 47.30 -32.77 5.68
CA VAL A 671 48.31 -32.20 4.76
C VAL A 671 47.96 -32.53 3.31
N ASP A 672 47.49 -33.75 3.02
CA ASP A 672 47.04 -34.14 1.68
C ASP A 672 45.78 -33.37 1.28
N ALA A 673 44.83 -33.13 2.19
CA ALA A 673 43.67 -32.28 1.92
C ALA A 673 44.10 -30.85 1.57
N LEU A 674 45.05 -30.27 2.32
CA LEU A 674 45.62 -28.95 2.00
C LEU A 674 46.39 -28.94 0.68
N ILE A 675 47.09 -30.04 0.35
CA ILE A 675 47.86 -30.15 -0.90
C ILE A 675 46.96 -30.32 -2.13
N ASN A 676 45.82 -30.98 -1.95
CA ASN A 676 44.86 -31.28 -3.01
C ASN A 676 43.76 -30.22 -3.16
N ASP A 677 43.65 -29.25 -2.24
CA ASP A 677 42.79 -28.07 -2.40
C ASP A 677 43.37 -27.13 -3.47
N GLU A 678 42.84 -27.25 -4.68
CA GLU A 678 43.31 -26.55 -5.89
C GLU A 678 43.29 -25.02 -5.72
N ILE A 679 42.32 -24.47 -4.98
CA ILE A 679 42.14 -23.03 -4.79
C ILE A 679 43.16 -22.51 -3.77
N ARG A 680 43.32 -23.18 -2.63
CA ARG A 680 44.25 -22.75 -1.57
C ARG A 680 45.70 -22.90 -1.99
N ILE A 681 46.04 -23.96 -2.74
CA ILE A 681 47.44 -24.23 -3.08
C ILE A 681 47.94 -23.53 -4.35
N GLN A 682 47.07 -22.96 -5.18
CA GLN A 682 47.46 -22.27 -6.42
C GLN A 682 48.54 -21.21 -6.17
N HIS A 683 48.43 -20.45 -5.09
CA HIS A 683 49.40 -19.41 -4.72
C HIS A 683 50.68 -19.98 -4.13
N VAL A 684 50.60 -21.07 -3.37
CA VAL A 684 51.78 -21.78 -2.87
C VAL A 684 52.58 -22.36 -4.04
N ARG A 685 51.92 -22.95 -5.04
CA ARG A 685 52.55 -23.40 -6.29
C ARG A 685 53.23 -22.25 -7.04
N LYS A 686 52.60 -21.07 -7.07
CA LYS A 686 53.13 -19.88 -7.77
C LYS A 686 54.32 -19.23 -7.05
N TYR A 687 54.28 -19.13 -5.72
CA TYR A 687 55.24 -18.34 -4.94
C TYR A 687 56.27 -19.16 -4.16
N TYR A 688 55.93 -20.39 -3.75
CA TYR A 688 56.76 -21.29 -2.92
C TYR A 688 56.61 -22.77 -3.34
N PRO A 689 56.87 -23.14 -4.61
CA PRO A 689 56.65 -24.51 -5.10
C PRO A 689 57.51 -25.57 -4.40
N ALA A 690 58.71 -25.21 -3.95
CA ALA A 690 59.62 -26.11 -3.25
C ALA A 690 59.03 -26.65 -1.93
N SER A 691 58.25 -25.84 -1.20
CA SER A 691 57.65 -26.23 0.08
C SER A 691 56.62 -27.36 -0.06
N ILE A 692 56.01 -27.53 -1.23
CA ILE A 692 55.10 -28.66 -1.51
C ILE A 692 55.91 -29.95 -1.68
N ALA A 693 57.06 -29.88 -2.36
CA ALA A 693 57.97 -31.01 -2.51
C ALA A 693 58.60 -31.41 -1.17
N ASP A 694 58.98 -30.43 -0.35
CA ASP A 694 59.53 -30.64 0.98
C ASP A 694 58.50 -31.28 1.92
N ALA A 695 57.24 -30.81 1.89
CA ALA A 695 56.16 -31.40 2.66
C ALA A 695 55.84 -32.84 2.24
N LYS A 696 55.82 -33.12 0.93
CA LYS A 696 55.66 -34.50 0.41
C LYS A 696 56.81 -35.40 0.82
N THR A 697 58.04 -34.89 0.80
CA THR A 697 59.23 -35.61 1.26
C THR A 697 59.16 -35.91 2.75
N ALA A 698 58.67 -34.96 3.57
CA ALA A 698 58.45 -35.16 5.00
C ALA A 698 57.31 -36.14 5.29
N ILE A 699 56.25 -36.18 4.47
CA ILE A 699 55.22 -37.25 4.55
C ILE A 699 55.82 -38.62 4.22
N GLN A 700 56.65 -38.73 3.17
CA GLN A 700 57.32 -39.98 2.82
C GLN A 700 58.31 -40.42 3.92
N GLU A 701 59.02 -39.49 4.54
CA GLU A 701 59.86 -39.75 5.71
C GLU A 701 59.02 -40.24 6.90
N SER A 702 57.87 -39.62 7.15
CA SER A 702 56.91 -40.02 8.18
C SER A 702 56.36 -41.44 7.92
N GLN A 703 56.03 -41.77 6.67
CA GLN A 703 55.56 -43.10 6.26
C GLN A 703 56.62 -44.17 6.52
N ARG A 704 57.87 -43.94 6.09
CA ARG A 704 58.99 -44.87 6.32
C ARG A 704 59.26 -45.10 7.82
N LYS A 705 59.18 -44.05 8.62
CA LYS A 705 59.35 -44.15 10.09
C LYS A 705 58.20 -44.89 10.76
N LEU A 706 56.96 -44.72 10.27
CA LEU A 706 55.80 -45.47 10.75
C LEU A 706 55.92 -46.97 10.42
N GLU A 707 56.38 -47.31 9.21
CA GLU A 707 56.67 -48.69 8.78
C GLU A 707 57.78 -49.34 9.62
N ALA A 708 58.78 -48.55 10.03
CA ALA A 708 59.85 -48.96 10.94
C ALA A 708 59.43 -49.02 12.43
N GLN A 709 58.15 -48.79 12.75
CA GLN A 709 57.61 -48.72 14.12
C GLN A 709 58.22 -47.59 14.99
N ASP A 710 58.88 -46.59 14.38
CA ASP A 710 59.33 -45.37 15.03
C ASP A 710 58.21 -44.32 15.03
N TYR A 711 57.24 -44.51 15.93
CA TYR A 711 56.04 -43.67 16.00
C TYR A 711 56.34 -42.21 16.37
N ALA A 712 57.33 -41.96 17.23
CA ALA A 712 57.72 -40.61 17.62
C ALA A 712 58.37 -39.85 16.45
N GLY A 713 59.28 -40.51 15.73
CA GLY A 713 59.89 -39.94 14.53
C GLY A 713 58.90 -39.76 13.37
N ALA A 714 57.92 -40.66 13.24
CA ALA A 714 56.85 -40.55 12.25
C ALA A 714 55.94 -39.33 12.53
N TYR A 715 55.56 -39.13 13.79
CA TYR A 715 54.77 -37.97 14.22
C TYR A 715 55.53 -36.66 14.02
N GLU A 716 56.81 -36.59 14.40
CA GLU A 716 57.62 -35.39 14.20
C GLU A 716 57.74 -35.00 12.72
N ALA A 717 57.93 -35.98 11.83
CA ALA A 717 57.99 -35.76 10.39
C ALA A 717 56.64 -35.31 9.81
N ALA A 718 55.51 -35.86 10.29
CA ALA A 718 54.17 -35.43 9.88
C ALA A 718 53.85 -34.00 10.32
N VAL A 719 54.18 -33.63 11.56
CA VAL A 719 54.04 -32.26 12.08
C VAL A 719 54.94 -31.30 11.30
N ARG A 720 56.17 -31.72 10.93
CA ARG A 720 57.07 -30.95 10.08
C ARG A 720 56.48 -30.71 8.68
N ALA A 721 55.86 -31.72 8.08
CA ALA A 721 55.16 -31.58 6.81
C ALA A 721 54.00 -30.57 6.90
N GLN A 722 53.16 -30.69 7.94
CA GLN A 722 52.04 -29.78 8.17
C GLN A 722 52.49 -28.34 8.38
N ARG A 723 53.50 -28.14 9.24
CA ARG A 723 54.09 -26.82 9.49
C ARG A 723 54.66 -26.21 8.21
N THR A 724 55.33 -27.01 7.39
CA THR A 724 55.94 -26.54 6.12
C THR A 724 54.87 -26.05 5.14
N VAL A 725 53.74 -26.75 5.02
CA VAL A 725 52.62 -26.33 4.16
C VAL A 725 51.92 -25.09 4.71
N LEU A 726 51.61 -25.04 6.00
CA LEU A 726 50.93 -23.89 6.62
C LEU A 726 51.79 -22.62 6.61
N GLU A 727 53.09 -22.74 6.84
CA GLU A 727 54.02 -21.60 6.71
C GLU A 727 54.12 -21.12 5.26
N ALA A 728 54.13 -22.04 4.29
CA ALA A 728 54.15 -21.70 2.87
C ALA A 728 52.83 -21.07 2.41
N GLU A 729 51.68 -21.56 2.86
CA GLU A 729 50.35 -20.96 2.62
C GLU A 729 50.28 -19.54 3.17
N SER A 730 50.72 -19.34 4.42
CA SER A 730 50.73 -18.01 5.04
C SER A 730 51.64 -17.03 4.29
N LYS A 731 52.86 -17.46 3.91
CA LYS A 731 53.80 -16.63 3.13
C LYS A 731 53.29 -16.35 1.71
N ALA A 732 52.71 -17.33 1.03
CA ALA A 732 52.11 -17.19 -0.30
C ALA A 732 50.94 -16.22 -0.28
N SER A 733 50.03 -16.38 0.69
CA SER A 733 48.86 -15.52 0.89
C SER A 733 49.29 -14.08 1.16
N ARG A 734 50.35 -13.87 1.96
CA ARG A 734 50.92 -12.54 2.20
C ARG A 734 51.43 -11.89 0.90
N LYS A 735 52.16 -12.64 0.07
CA LYS A 735 52.71 -12.14 -1.21
C LYS A 735 51.61 -11.86 -2.24
N ALA A 736 50.59 -12.72 -2.31
CA ALA A 736 49.40 -12.53 -3.13
C ALA A 736 48.62 -11.28 -2.68
N ALA A 737 48.38 -11.13 -1.38
CA ALA A 737 47.72 -9.97 -0.79
C ALA A 737 48.48 -8.66 -1.08
N GLN A 738 49.81 -8.66 -0.95
CA GLN A 738 50.65 -7.49 -1.31
C GLN A 738 50.56 -7.15 -2.81
N THR A 739 50.53 -8.17 -3.67
CA THR A 739 50.35 -7.98 -5.12
C THR A 739 48.99 -7.36 -5.43
N ASN A 740 47.92 -7.88 -4.81
CA ASN A 740 46.57 -7.35 -4.94
C ASN A 740 46.46 -5.93 -4.41
N LEU A 741 47.07 -5.62 -3.26
CA LEU A 741 47.10 -4.25 -2.72
C LEU A 741 47.82 -3.27 -3.66
N SER A 742 48.91 -3.69 -4.29
CA SER A 742 49.58 -2.89 -5.33
C SER A 742 48.66 -2.64 -6.52
N ASN A 743 48.00 -3.70 -7.01
CA ASN A 743 47.03 -3.60 -8.11
C ASN A 743 45.83 -2.71 -7.75
N ALA A 744 45.28 -2.84 -6.55
CA ALA A 744 44.17 -2.03 -6.06
C ALA A 744 44.57 -0.56 -5.95
N ARG A 745 45.76 -0.25 -5.41
CA ARG A 745 46.30 1.12 -5.36
C ARG A 745 46.53 1.69 -6.76
N ASN A 746 47.07 0.91 -7.70
CA ASN A 746 47.25 1.33 -9.09
C ASN A 746 45.92 1.65 -9.76
N LYS A 747 44.92 0.78 -9.62
CA LYS A 747 43.57 0.99 -10.15
C LYS A 747 42.87 2.18 -9.49
N MET A 748 43.03 2.36 -8.19
CA MET A 748 42.50 3.51 -7.46
C MET A 748 43.16 4.81 -7.94
N ASN A 749 44.47 4.81 -8.21
CA ASN A 749 45.16 5.96 -8.80
C ASN A 749 44.67 6.23 -10.24
N MET A 750 44.44 5.18 -11.04
CA MET A 750 43.81 5.32 -12.36
C MET A 750 42.41 5.93 -12.25
N ALA A 751 41.59 5.47 -11.32
CA ALA A 751 40.26 6.02 -11.03
C ALA A 751 40.35 7.49 -10.57
N LYS A 752 41.31 7.86 -9.70
CA LYS A 752 41.57 9.27 -9.34
C LYS A 752 41.93 10.11 -10.56
N SER A 753 42.82 9.61 -11.42
CA SER A 753 43.23 10.34 -12.64
C SER A 753 42.10 10.49 -13.66
N ALA A 754 41.10 9.61 -13.60
CA ALA A 754 39.87 9.72 -14.37
C ALA A 754 38.84 10.67 -13.71
N GLY A 755 39.09 11.18 -12.51
CA GLY A 755 38.15 12.06 -11.81
C GLY A 755 37.05 11.34 -11.03
N SER A 756 37.17 10.02 -10.78
CA SER A 756 36.18 9.22 -10.02
C SER A 756 35.88 9.74 -8.62
N GLN A 757 36.70 10.65 -8.08
CA GLN A 757 36.42 11.33 -6.81
C GLN A 757 35.14 12.18 -6.86
N MET A 758 34.76 12.70 -8.03
CA MET A 758 33.56 13.54 -8.16
C MET A 758 32.28 12.73 -8.34
N PHE A 759 32.34 11.57 -9.01
CA PHE A 759 31.14 10.82 -9.41
C PHE A 759 31.01 9.41 -8.79
N ALA A 760 32.07 8.88 -8.16
CA ALA A 760 32.05 7.59 -7.46
C ALA A 760 32.76 7.64 -6.08
N PRO A 761 32.50 8.65 -5.22
CA PRO A 761 33.22 8.80 -3.95
C PRO A 761 33.03 7.61 -3.00
N ALA A 762 31.83 7.02 -2.96
CA ALA A 762 31.54 5.85 -2.13
C ALA A 762 32.38 4.63 -2.52
N ALA A 763 32.45 4.30 -3.81
CA ALA A 763 33.26 3.17 -4.31
C ALA A 763 34.76 3.41 -4.10
N MET A 764 35.22 4.67 -4.19
CA MET A 764 36.60 5.06 -3.88
C MET A 764 36.93 4.89 -2.39
N ASN A 765 36.00 5.25 -1.50
CA ASN A 765 36.15 5.09 -0.05
C ASN A 765 36.10 3.61 0.35
N GLU A 766 35.22 2.82 -0.25
CA GLU A 766 35.16 1.37 -0.04
C GLU A 766 36.50 0.72 -0.42
N ALA A 767 37.03 1.03 -1.62
CA ALA A 767 38.33 0.52 -2.04
C ALA A 767 39.47 0.94 -1.09
N ALA A 768 39.47 2.19 -0.62
CA ALA A 768 40.46 2.69 0.33
C ALA A 768 40.39 1.98 1.69
N ASN A 769 39.17 1.74 2.20
CA ASN A 769 38.94 1.03 3.46
C ASN A 769 39.42 -0.43 3.35
N LEU A 770 39.05 -1.13 2.28
CA LEU A 770 39.49 -2.51 2.03
C LEU A 770 41.01 -2.62 1.87
N ILE A 771 41.65 -1.63 1.22
CA ILE A 771 43.13 -1.53 1.16
C ILE A 771 43.72 -1.39 2.57
N SER A 772 43.15 -0.51 3.40
CA SER A 772 43.64 -0.31 4.77
C SER A 772 43.41 -1.53 5.65
N GLU A 773 42.28 -2.21 5.50
CA GLU A 773 41.92 -3.40 6.27
C GLU A 773 42.81 -4.59 5.92
N ALA A 774 42.98 -4.88 4.63
CA ALA A 774 43.91 -5.92 4.19
C ALA A 774 45.35 -5.63 4.65
N GLN A 775 45.78 -4.37 4.67
CA GLN A 775 47.10 -3.99 5.20
C GLN A 775 47.22 -4.24 6.71
N LYS A 776 46.17 -3.94 7.50
CA LYS A 776 46.12 -4.26 8.95
C LYS A 776 46.20 -5.78 9.17
N MET A 777 45.48 -6.57 8.38
CA MET A 777 45.51 -8.04 8.48
C MET A 777 46.89 -8.63 8.13
N ILE A 778 47.57 -8.10 7.11
CA ILE A 778 48.98 -8.46 6.82
C ILE A 778 49.89 -8.16 8.01
N ASN A 779 49.73 -6.99 8.63
CA ASN A 779 50.55 -6.58 9.77
C ASN A 779 50.28 -7.43 11.02
N ALA A 780 49.03 -7.89 11.20
CA ALA A 780 48.62 -8.81 12.27
C ALA A 780 49.00 -10.28 12.02
N GLY A 781 49.56 -10.62 10.84
CA GLY A 781 49.93 -11.98 10.47
C GLY A 781 48.78 -12.85 9.94
N ASN A 782 47.58 -12.30 9.80
CA ASN A 782 46.39 -12.99 9.30
C ASN A 782 46.33 -12.95 7.75
N ASN A 783 47.27 -13.66 7.13
CA ASN A 783 47.57 -13.50 5.70
C ASN A 783 46.51 -14.09 4.75
N VAL A 784 45.76 -15.10 5.18
CA VAL A 784 44.71 -15.74 4.36
C VAL A 784 43.51 -14.80 4.22
N GLN A 785 43.02 -14.24 5.33
CA GLN A 785 41.93 -13.24 5.29
C GLN A 785 42.38 -11.95 4.59
N ALA A 786 43.63 -11.53 4.78
CA ALA A 786 44.17 -10.38 4.06
C ALA A 786 44.12 -10.54 2.53
N TYR A 787 44.30 -11.76 2.02
CA TYR A 787 44.21 -12.05 0.60
C TYR A 787 42.78 -11.85 0.08
N GLU A 788 41.77 -12.40 0.75
CA GLU A 788 40.35 -12.25 0.37
C GLU A 788 39.93 -10.78 0.35
N VAL A 789 40.24 -10.03 1.42
CA VAL A 789 39.94 -8.60 1.53
C VAL A 789 40.68 -7.80 0.45
N SER A 790 41.93 -8.17 0.12
CA SER A 790 42.68 -7.51 -0.96
C SER A 790 42.10 -7.77 -2.36
N GLN A 791 41.45 -8.91 -2.62
CA GLN A 791 40.75 -9.15 -3.88
C GLN A 791 39.52 -8.26 -4.01
N ARG A 792 38.71 -8.17 -2.95
CA ARG A 792 37.58 -7.24 -2.88
C ARG A 792 38.03 -5.79 -3.09
N ALA A 793 39.21 -5.42 -2.57
CA ALA A 793 39.78 -4.09 -2.80
C ALA A 793 40.10 -3.83 -4.30
N VAL A 794 40.62 -4.83 -5.02
CA VAL A 794 40.89 -4.74 -6.47
C VAL A 794 39.60 -4.55 -7.25
N GLU A 795 38.54 -5.29 -6.89
CA GLU A 795 37.22 -5.20 -7.53
C GLU A 795 36.54 -3.86 -7.25
N ALA A 796 36.57 -3.38 -6.00
CA ALA A 796 36.03 -2.08 -5.63
C ALA A 796 36.75 -0.94 -6.38
N ALA A 797 38.09 -1.00 -6.48
CA ALA A 797 38.87 -0.03 -7.25
C ALA A 797 38.54 -0.06 -8.76
N GLU A 798 38.31 -1.25 -9.32
CA GLU A 798 37.88 -1.42 -10.71
C GLU A 798 36.47 -0.86 -10.95
N LYS A 799 35.53 -1.13 -10.05
CA LYS A 799 34.17 -0.56 -10.09
C LYS A 799 34.20 0.96 -10.01
N ALA A 800 35.01 1.53 -9.12
CA ALA A 800 35.16 2.98 -9.01
C ALA A 800 35.71 3.62 -10.31
N ARG A 801 36.62 2.92 -11.00
CA ARG A 801 37.13 3.35 -12.30
C ARG A 801 36.06 3.30 -13.38
N ASN A 802 35.30 2.21 -13.46
CA ASN A 802 34.32 1.95 -14.51
C ASN A 802 32.89 2.40 -14.15
N TYR A 803 32.71 3.22 -13.10
CA TYR A 803 31.41 3.52 -12.51
C TYR A 803 30.37 4.01 -13.54
N ASN A 804 30.71 5.01 -14.35
CA ASN A 804 29.80 5.54 -15.36
C ASN A 804 29.50 4.53 -16.47
N VAL A 805 30.46 3.67 -16.84
CA VAL A 805 30.24 2.59 -17.82
C VAL A 805 29.22 1.58 -17.27
N VAL A 806 29.38 1.17 -16.01
CA VAL A 806 28.45 0.25 -15.33
C VAL A 806 27.07 0.90 -15.23
N LYS A 807 26.99 2.15 -14.76
CA LYS A 807 25.75 2.91 -14.68
C LYS A 807 25.05 3.05 -16.04
N ALA A 808 25.80 3.32 -17.11
CA ALA A 808 25.25 3.42 -18.46
C ALA A 808 24.62 2.10 -18.90
N ARG A 809 25.31 0.97 -18.67
CA ARG A 809 24.83 -0.38 -18.99
C ARG A 809 23.61 -0.77 -18.16
N GLU A 810 23.61 -0.49 -16.85
CA GLU A 810 22.47 -0.75 -15.96
C GLU A 810 21.23 0.05 -16.38
N THR A 811 21.42 1.34 -16.67
CA THR A 811 20.34 2.22 -17.16
C THR A 811 19.84 1.76 -18.53
N GLY A 812 20.75 1.34 -19.41
CA GLY A 812 20.38 0.75 -20.71
C GLY A 812 19.62 -0.57 -20.58
N ALA A 813 19.98 -1.42 -19.62
CA ALA A 813 19.25 -2.66 -19.33
C ALA A 813 17.85 -2.38 -18.78
N LEU A 814 17.68 -1.34 -17.95
CA LEU A 814 16.37 -0.86 -17.52
C LEU A 814 15.56 -0.35 -18.71
N ALA A 815 16.16 0.45 -19.61
CA ALA A 815 15.50 0.92 -20.82
C ALA A 815 14.99 -0.25 -21.69
N LEU A 816 15.80 -1.31 -21.84
CA LEU A 816 15.39 -2.54 -22.54
C LEU A 816 14.19 -3.22 -21.89
N ARG A 817 14.16 -3.29 -20.55
CA ARG A 817 13.07 -3.89 -19.79
C ARG A 817 11.74 -3.16 -20.02
N TYR A 818 11.78 -1.83 -20.14
CA TYR A 818 10.62 -0.99 -20.48
C TYR A 818 10.40 -0.85 -22.00
N GLY A 819 10.74 -1.86 -22.80
CA GLY A 819 10.43 -1.86 -24.23
C GLY A 819 11.35 -1.00 -25.10
N GLY A 820 12.53 -0.60 -24.61
CA GLY A 820 13.50 0.20 -25.38
C GLY A 820 13.86 -0.38 -26.75
N ASN A 821 13.86 -1.71 -26.89
CA ASN A 821 14.06 -2.38 -28.19
C ASN A 821 12.88 -2.21 -29.16
N MET A 822 11.64 -2.17 -28.66
CA MET A 822 10.45 -1.97 -29.48
C MET A 822 10.38 -0.53 -30.00
N SER A 823 10.95 0.42 -29.25
CA SER A 823 11.09 1.82 -29.67
C SER A 823 12.23 2.09 -30.68
N GLN A 824 13.04 1.08 -31.03
CA GLN A 824 14.23 1.20 -31.91
C GLN A 824 15.12 2.41 -31.59
N HIS A 825 15.33 2.71 -30.30
CA HIS A 825 15.91 3.98 -29.92
C HIS A 825 17.41 4.06 -30.30
N PRO A 826 17.84 4.92 -31.25
CA PRO A 826 19.24 5.01 -31.67
C PRO A 826 20.19 5.31 -30.49
N LEU A 827 19.71 6.13 -29.54
CA LEU A 827 20.47 6.48 -28.33
C LEU A 827 20.84 5.28 -27.44
N LEU A 828 20.06 4.19 -27.42
CA LEU A 828 20.41 3.02 -26.61
C LEU A 828 21.60 2.28 -27.24
N THR A 829 21.59 2.12 -28.56
CA THR A 829 22.70 1.54 -29.33
C THR A 829 23.93 2.44 -29.22
N ASP A 830 23.78 3.75 -29.38
CA ASP A 830 24.88 4.72 -29.23
C ASP A 830 25.45 4.70 -27.81
N SER A 831 24.60 4.58 -26.78
CA SER A 831 25.04 4.44 -25.39
C SER A 831 25.89 3.19 -25.18
N GLN A 832 25.50 2.05 -25.77
CA GLN A 832 26.27 0.81 -25.68
C GLN A 832 27.63 0.93 -26.38
N ILE A 833 27.65 1.48 -27.60
CA ILE A 833 28.89 1.74 -28.35
C ILE A 833 29.81 2.65 -27.55
N ASN A 834 29.29 3.74 -26.98
CA ASN A 834 30.05 4.68 -26.17
C ASN A 834 30.51 4.06 -24.84
N ALA A 835 29.71 3.21 -24.20
CA ALA A 835 30.10 2.50 -22.98
C ALA A 835 31.28 1.53 -23.25
N ASP A 836 31.25 0.81 -24.37
CA ASP A 836 32.33 -0.09 -24.79
C ASP A 836 33.61 0.67 -25.16
N LEU A 837 33.47 1.77 -25.89
CA LEU A 837 34.58 2.68 -26.21
C LEU A 837 35.21 3.27 -24.94
N ALA A 838 34.38 3.77 -24.02
CA ALA A 838 34.81 4.30 -22.74
C ALA A 838 35.55 3.26 -21.91
N GLU A 839 35.07 2.01 -21.84
CA GLU A 839 35.75 0.93 -21.12
C GLU A 839 37.16 0.66 -21.67
N GLY A 840 37.32 0.69 -23.00
CA GLY A 840 38.61 0.57 -23.67
C GLY A 840 39.57 1.71 -23.31
N LEU A 841 39.09 2.95 -23.38
CA LEU A 841 39.86 4.15 -23.06
C LEU A 841 40.28 4.20 -21.57
N LEU A 842 39.40 3.79 -20.65
CA LEU A 842 39.66 3.73 -19.21
C LEU A 842 40.72 2.70 -18.81
N LYS A 843 40.92 1.67 -19.63
CA LYS A 843 41.99 0.67 -19.45
C LYS A 843 43.37 1.17 -19.92
N SER A 844 43.44 2.27 -20.65
CA SER A 844 44.70 2.82 -21.18
C SER A 844 45.67 3.24 -20.07
N SER A 845 46.96 3.02 -20.31
CA SER A 845 48.04 3.47 -19.43
C SER A 845 48.24 4.99 -19.47
N ARG A 846 47.79 5.67 -20.54
CA ARG A 846 47.90 7.12 -20.71
C ARG A 846 46.83 7.88 -19.91
N PRO A 847 47.19 8.87 -19.07
CA PRO A 847 46.22 9.66 -18.30
C PRO A 847 45.20 10.41 -19.17
N GLU A 848 45.64 10.98 -20.29
CA GLU A 848 44.79 11.74 -21.22
C GLU A 848 43.63 10.89 -21.79
N CYS A 849 43.92 9.66 -22.21
CA CYS A 849 42.91 8.71 -22.68
C CYS A 849 41.90 8.35 -21.58
N ARG A 850 42.28 8.38 -20.29
CA ARG A 850 41.36 8.06 -19.19
C ARG A 850 40.37 9.19 -18.91
N LEU A 851 40.79 10.44 -19.08
CA LEU A 851 39.89 11.60 -19.00
C LEU A 851 38.89 11.59 -20.15
N GLU A 852 39.38 11.39 -21.38
CA GLU A 852 38.53 11.23 -22.56
C GLU A 852 37.54 10.05 -22.39
N GLY A 853 38.03 8.90 -21.92
CA GLY A 853 37.19 7.75 -21.61
C GLY A 853 36.08 8.04 -20.59
N GLN A 854 36.29 8.94 -19.63
CA GLN A 854 35.20 9.35 -18.72
C GLN A 854 34.20 10.30 -19.35
N GLU A 855 34.61 11.22 -20.21
CA GLU A 855 33.66 12.06 -20.94
C GLU A 855 32.78 11.22 -21.86
N VAL A 856 33.35 10.21 -22.53
CA VAL A 856 32.59 9.22 -23.30
C VAL A 856 31.67 8.40 -22.39
N ALA A 857 32.12 8.00 -21.19
CA ALA A 857 31.28 7.27 -20.24
C ALA A 857 30.09 8.11 -19.72
N LYS A 858 30.30 9.41 -19.46
CA LYS A 858 29.22 10.34 -19.09
C LYS A 858 28.21 10.50 -20.22
N LEU A 859 28.69 10.62 -21.46
CA LEU A 859 27.83 10.66 -22.64
C LEU A 859 26.99 9.38 -22.74
N ALA A 860 27.60 8.20 -22.53
CA ALA A 860 26.87 6.94 -22.51
C ALA A 860 25.77 6.91 -21.45
N VAL A 861 26.04 7.37 -20.22
CA VAL A 861 25.02 7.47 -19.14
C VAL A 861 23.89 8.42 -19.55
N TYR A 862 24.23 9.57 -20.13
CA TYR A 862 23.23 10.54 -20.58
C TYR A 862 22.32 9.95 -21.67
N GLN A 863 22.91 9.29 -22.66
CA GLN A 863 22.18 8.64 -23.75
C GLN A 863 21.31 7.47 -23.26
N SER A 864 21.79 6.65 -22.31
CA SER A 864 20.95 5.58 -21.75
C SER A 864 19.83 6.11 -20.87
N GLN A 865 20.04 7.22 -20.15
CA GLN A 865 18.97 7.87 -19.39
C GLN A 865 17.88 8.42 -20.32
N LEU A 866 18.26 9.09 -21.41
CA LEU A 866 17.29 9.54 -22.42
C LEU A 866 16.54 8.36 -23.03
N ALA A 867 17.23 7.28 -23.38
CA ALA A 867 16.60 6.08 -23.90
C ALA A 867 15.62 5.45 -22.89
N LEU A 868 15.97 5.44 -21.59
CA LEU A 868 15.08 4.98 -20.52
C LEU A 868 13.82 5.86 -20.40
N ASP A 869 13.99 7.18 -20.41
CA ASP A 869 12.88 8.13 -20.30
C ASP A 869 11.91 7.95 -21.50
N HIS A 870 12.43 7.82 -22.72
CA HIS A 870 11.62 7.53 -23.90
C HIS A 870 10.93 6.16 -23.85
N ALA A 871 11.61 5.13 -23.36
CA ALA A 871 11.04 3.78 -23.21
C ALA A 871 9.86 3.78 -22.21
N ARG A 872 10.01 4.53 -21.10
CA ARG A 872 8.95 4.77 -20.12
C ARG A 872 7.76 5.51 -20.72
N ASP A 873 8.00 6.60 -21.43
CA ASP A 873 6.93 7.36 -22.11
C ASP A 873 6.15 6.49 -23.09
N TRP A 874 6.86 5.73 -23.93
CA TRP A 874 6.24 4.85 -24.91
C TRP A 874 5.39 3.76 -24.25
N THR A 875 5.95 3.06 -23.25
CA THR A 875 5.25 2.00 -22.51
C THR A 875 4.00 2.55 -21.81
N PHE A 876 4.11 3.73 -21.20
CA PHE A 876 3.01 4.39 -20.54
C PHE A 876 1.87 4.72 -21.53
N GLN A 877 2.20 5.33 -22.68
CA GLN A 877 1.20 5.68 -23.70
C GLN A 877 0.51 4.45 -24.28
N GLU A 878 1.27 3.42 -24.68
CA GLU A 878 0.71 2.18 -25.20
C GLU A 878 -0.26 1.55 -24.21
N ARG A 879 0.12 1.51 -22.94
CA ARG A 879 -0.66 0.88 -21.89
C ARG A 879 -1.91 1.67 -21.52
N ILE A 880 -1.81 2.99 -21.43
CA ILE A 880 -2.99 3.86 -21.27
C ILE A 880 -3.96 3.67 -22.44
N ASP A 881 -3.47 3.64 -23.68
CA ASP A 881 -4.32 3.45 -24.86
C ASP A 881 -5.03 2.09 -24.82
N ASN A 882 -4.33 1.04 -24.40
CA ASN A 882 -4.90 -0.29 -24.24
C ASN A 882 -5.96 -0.32 -23.12
N LEU A 883 -5.74 0.37 -22.00
CA LEU A 883 -6.73 0.50 -20.93
C LEU A 883 -7.96 1.29 -21.38
N TYR A 884 -7.81 2.39 -22.11
CA TYR A 884 -8.94 3.11 -22.71
C TYR A 884 -9.72 2.23 -23.69
N LYS A 885 -9.04 1.44 -24.53
CA LYS A 885 -9.71 0.47 -25.43
C LYS A 885 -10.45 -0.61 -24.64
N ALA A 886 -9.83 -1.17 -23.60
CA ALA A 886 -10.45 -2.17 -22.74
C ALA A 886 -11.67 -1.60 -21.99
N LEU A 887 -11.59 -0.36 -21.51
CA LEU A 887 -12.68 0.34 -20.85
C LEU A 887 -13.84 0.63 -21.82
N ASN A 888 -13.52 1.05 -23.06
CA ASN A 888 -14.52 1.20 -24.12
C ASN A 888 -15.16 -0.15 -24.50
N ASN A 889 -14.40 -1.23 -24.51
CA ASN A 889 -14.93 -2.58 -24.73
C ASN A 889 -15.83 -3.02 -23.58
N ALA A 890 -15.44 -2.77 -22.33
CA ALA A 890 -16.22 -3.11 -21.13
C ALA A 890 -17.55 -2.34 -21.09
N THR A 891 -17.51 -1.03 -21.37
CA THR A 891 -18.71 -0.20 -21.46
C THR A 891 -19.62 -0.64 -22.60
N SER A 892 -19.05 -0.98 -23.76
CA SER A 892 -19.77 -1.57 -24.89
C SER A 892 -20.32 -2.97 -24.58
N ALA A 893 -19.75 -3.68 -23.60
CA ALA A 893 -20.20 -4.98 -23.09
C ALA A 893 -21.21 -4.85 -21.93
N GLY A 894 -21.74 -3.66 -21.67
CA GLY A 894 -22.83 -3.44 -20.72
C GLY A 894 -22.41 -3.03 -19.31
N ALA A 895 -21.11 -2.88 -19.03
CA ALA A 895 -20.63 -2.48 -17.71
C ALA A 895 -21.20 -1.14 -17.23
N ASN A 896 -21.45 -0.20 -18.15
CA ASN A 896 -22.03 1.11 -17.79
C ASN A 896 -23.49 1.02 -17.29
N TRP A 897 -24.18 -0.08 -17.56
CA TRP A 897 -25.57 -0.28 -17.12
C TRP A 897 -25.65 -1.08 -15.83
N PHE A 898 -24.85 -2.14 -15.73
CA PHE A 898 -24.89 -3.06 -14.58
C PHE A 898 -23.85 -2.75 -13.50
N ASN A 899 -22.78 -2.03 -13.83
CA ASN A 899 -21.73 -1.62 -12.89
C ASN A 899 -21.28 -0.14 -13.06
N PRO A 900 -22.22 0.83 -13.02
CA PRO A 900 -21.95 2.23 -13.37
C PRO A 900 -21.01 2.94 -12.39
N VAL A 901 -20.98 2.52 -11.12
CA VAL A 901 -20.15 3.16 -10.08
C VAL A 901 -18.68 2.82 -10.30
N GLU A 902 -18.36 1.55 -10.51
CA GLU A 902 -16.97 1.11 -10.76
C GLU A 902 -16.44 1.67 -12.07
N VAL A 903 -17.27 1.72 -13.13
CA VAL A 903 -16.85 2.32 -14.41
C VAL A 903 -16.48 3.79 -14.24
N LYS A 904 -17.24 4.58 -13.47
CA LYS A 904 -16.90 5.98 -13.19
C LYS A 904 -15.60 6.12 -12.41
N ARG A 905 -15.44 5.32 -11.35
CA ARG A 905 -14.20 5.28 -10.56
C ARG A 905 -12.98 4.97 -11.44
N LEU A 906 -13.09 3.98 -12.32
CA LEU A 906 -12.01 3.60 -13.24
C LEU A 906 -11.67 4.71 -14.24
N VAL A 907 -12.67 5.47 -14.73
CA VAL A 907 -12.43 6.64 -15.59
C VAL A 907 -11.64 7.72 -14.85
N GLU A 908 -12.01 8.01 -13.60
CA GLU A 908 -11.33 8.99 -12.75
C GLU A 908 -9.90 8.55 -12.44
N GLU A 909 -9.69 7.31 -12.00
CA GLU A 909 -8.36 6.77 -11.69
C GLU A 909 -7.43 6.73 -12.91
N LEU A 910 -7.97 6.41 -14.09
CA LEU A 910 -7.21 6.44 -15.34
C LEU A 910 -6.86 7.88 -15.75
N HIS A 911 -7.73 8.85 -15.45
CA HIS A 911 -7.45 10.27 -15.66
C HIS A 911 -6.37 10.79 -14.70
N ASP A 912 -6.43 10.40 -13.42
CA ASP A 912 -5.45 10.77 -12.40
C ASP A 912 -4.08 10.18 -12.70
N ALA A 913 -4.02 8.89 -13.07
CA ALA A 913 -2.79 8.23 -13.51
C ALA A 913 -2.15 8.97 -14.70
N ARG A 914 -2.98 9.56 -15.59
CA ARG A 914 -2.50 10.39 -16.70
C ARG A 914 -1.98 11.75 -16.26
N CYS A 915 -2.64 12.39 -15.30
CA CYS A 915 -2.25 13.72 -14.83
C CYS A 915 -1.00 13.69 -13.95
N GLU A 916 -0.83 12.63 -13.17
CA GLU A 916 0.33 12.46 -12.29
C GLU A 916 1.60 12.05 -13.05
N TYR A 917 1.46 11.50 -14.26
CA TYR A 917 2.56 10.89 -14.99
C TYR A 917 3.73 11.85 -15.29
N ASN A 918 4.93 11.41 -14.94
CA ASN A 918 6.21 11.91 -15.43
C ASN A 918 7.24 10.76 -15.49
N THR A 919 8.29 10.91 -16.28
CA THR A 919 9.30 9.84 -16.46
C THR A 919 10.01 9.42 -15.17
N ARG A 920 10.03 10.29 -14.15
CA ARG A 920 10.67 10.01 -12.85
C ARG A 920 9.77 9.22 -11.91
N ASN A 921 8.45 9.35 -12.02
CA ASN A 921 7.48 8.62 -11.19
C ASN A 921 6.81 7.46 -11.93
N PHE A 922 7.31 7.09 -13.11
CA PHE A 922 6.80 5.99 -13.94
C PHE A 922 6.51 4.73 -13.12
N ASP A 923 7.44 4.29 -12.26
CA ASP A 923 7.28 3.04 -11.50
C ASP A 923 6.07 3.08 -10.53
N ALA A 924 5.76 4.24 -9.96
CA ALA A 924 4.58 4.41 -9.09
C ALA A 924 3.28 4.45 -9.90
N VAL A 925 3.29 5.13 -11.05
CA VAL A 925 2.15 5.17 -11.98
C VAL A 925 1.90 3.81 -12.60
N GLU A 926 2.96 3.03 -12.89
CA GLU A 926 2.89 1.67 -13.42
C GLU A 926 2.13 0.72 -12.47
N ILE A 927 2.34 0.85 -11.15
CA ILE A 927 1.59 0.10 -10.14
C ILE A 927 0.12 0.49 -10.17
N LYS A 928 -0.19 1.80 -10.20
CA LYS A 928 -1.59 2.27 -10.31
C LYS A 928 -2.27 1.75 -11.56
N LEU A 929 -1.59 1.76 -12.71
CA LEU A 929 -2.12 1.21 -13.95
C LEU A 929 -2.39 -0.31 -13.84
N ASN A 930 -1.62 -1.06 -13.02
CA ASN A 930 -1.86 -2.51 -12.81
C ASN A 930 -3.14 -2.72 -12.00
N ASP A 931 -3.35 -1.87 -10.98
CA ASP A 931 -4.56 -1.91 -10.16
C ASP A 931 -5.81 -1.55 -10.96
N ILE A 932 -5.70 -0.56 -11.85
CA ILE A 932 -6.76 -0.17 -12.80
C ILE A 932 -7.05 -1.34 -13.76
N GLU A 933 -6.02 -1.97 -14.31
CA GLU A 933 -6.16 -3.12 -15.21
C GLU A 933 -6.86 -4.31 -14.54
N ALA A 934 -6.43 -4.67 -13.32
CA ALA A 934 -7.04 -5.75 -12.54
C ALA A 934 -8.49 -5.42 -12.15
N SER A 935 -8.78 -4.16 -11.83
CA SER A 935 -10.13 -3.71 -11.50
C SER A 935 -11.03 -3.70 -12.73
N LEU A 936 -10.52 -3.29 -13.89
CA LEU A 936 -11.24 -3.34 -15.16
C LEU A 936 -11.54 -4.78 -15.59
N ALA A 937 -10.59 -5.70 -15.44
CA ALA A 937 -10.79 -7.12 -15.69
C ALA A 937 -11.92 -7.69 -14.81
N ARG A 938 -11.93 -7.34 -13.51
CA ARG A 938 -13.02 -7.71 -12.59
C ARG A 938 -14.37 -7.12 -13.01
N VAL A 939 -14.43 -5.88 -13.47
CA VAL A 939 -15.69 -5.28 -13.96
C VAL A 939 -16.21 -6.03 -15.18
N ILE A 940 -15.33 -6.43 -16.11
CA ILE A 940 -15.70 -7.22 -17.29
C ILE A 940 -16.26 -8.59 -16.86
N GLU A 941 -15.63 -9.26 -15.89
CA GLU A 941 -16.05 -10.58 -15.40
C GLU A 941 -17.36 -10.53 -14.59
N THR A 942 -17.55 -9.49 -13.77
CA THR A 942 -18.70 -9.36 -12.86
C THR A 942 -19.95 -8.81 -13.55
N THR A 943 -19.83 -8.12 -14.69
CA THR A 943 -20.98 -7.52 -15.40
C THR A 943 -22.08 -8.55 -15.72
N PRO A 944 -21.80 -9.74 -16.26
CA PRO A 944 -22.81 -10.80 -16.43
C PRO A 944 -23.33 -11.36 -15.10
N GLN A 945 -22.44 -11.52 -14.10
CA GLN A 945 -22.78 -12.08 -12.80
C GLN A 945 -23.79 -11.21 -12.03
N ILE A 946 -23.69 -9.88 -12.15
CA ILE A 946 -24.64 -8.95 -11.51
C ILE A 946 -26.05 -9.15 -12.09
N LEU A 947 -26.18 -9.36 -13.40
CA LEU A 947 -27.48 -9.67 -14.00
C LEU A 947 -28.01 -11.01 -13.47
N GLU A 948 -27.17 -12.05 -13.45
CA GLU A 948 -27.56 -13.38 -12.94
C GLU A 948 -27.99 -13.35 -11.47
N GLN A 949 -27.25 -12.62 -10.63
CA GLN A 949 -27.56 -12.44 -9.22
C GLN A 949 -28.89 -11.72 -9.04
N ASN A 950 -29.11 -10.62 -9.76
CA ASN A 950 -30.38 -9.89 -9.71
C ASN A 950 -31.53 -10.81 -10.17
N LEU A 951 -31.34 -11.58 -11.25
CA LEU A 951 -32.36 -12.51 -11.74
C LEU A 951 -32.69 -13.60 -10.71
N SER A 952 -31.68 -14.20 -10.08
CA SER A 952 -31.86 -15.20 -9.02
C SER A 952 -32.65 -14.59 -7.87
N GLN A 953 -32.21 -13.43 -7.35
CA GLN A 953 -32.87 -12.76 -6.22
C GLN A 953 -34.33 -12.44 -6.51
N GLN A 954 -34.63 -11.89 -7.69
CA GLN A 954 -36.02 -11.55 -8.02
C GLN A 954 -36.86 -12.78 -8.34
N THR A 955 -36.26 -13.84 -8.89
CA THR A 955 -36.94 -15.14 -9.07
C THR A 955 -37.30 -15.76 -7.72
N ASP A 956 -36.38 -15.75 -6.77
CA ASP A 956 -36.61 -16.26 -5.42
C ASP A 956 -37.69 -15.44 -4.68
N ARG A 957 -37.63 -14.10 -4.79
CA ARG A 957 -38.68 -13.21 -4.27
C ARG A 957 -40.04 -13.53 -4.89
N LEU A 958 -40.11 -13.63 -6.23
CA LEU A 958 -41.36 -13.92 -6.93
C LEU A 958 -41.92 -15.30 -6.58
N ASN A 959 -41.07 -16.32 -6.43
CA ASN A 959 -41.48 -17.66 -6.02
C ASN A 959 -42.02 -17.67 -4.59
N ALA A 960 -41.40 -16.94 -3.66
CA ALA A 960 -41.92 -16.79 -2.30
C ALA A 960 -43.30 -16.12 -2.27
N LEU A 961 -43.54 -15.12 -3.13
CA LEU A 961 -44.85 -14.47 -3.30
C LEU A 961 -45.89 -15.44 -3.90
N LEU A 962 -45.48 -16.28 -4.87
CA LEU A 962 -46.34 -17.32 -5.43
C LEU A 962 -46.74 -18.36 -4.39
N ASP A 963 -45.79 -18.84 -3.58
CA ASP A 963 -46.06 -19.77 -2.48
C ASP A 963 -47.02 -19.19 -1.42
N ALA A 964 -47.00 -17.86 -1.25
CA ALA A 964 -47.92 -17.13 -0.39
C ALA A 964 -49.30 -16.86 -1.03
N GLY A 965 -49.53 -17.29 -2.28
CA GLY A 965 -50.83 -17.21 -2.95
C GLY A 965 -51.07 -15.94 -3.78
N ALA A 966 -50.02 -15.16 -4.09
CA ALA A 966 -50.13 -13.92 -4.85
C ALA A 966 -50.75 -14.08 -6.25
N GLU A 967 -50.70 -15.28 -6.83
CA GLU A 967 -51.30 -15.60 -8.14
C GLU A 967 -52.80 -15.30 -8.19
N SER A 968 -53.51 -15.46 -7.07
CA SER A 968 -54.95 -15.17 -7.00
C SER A 968 -55.29 -13.68 -7.07
N TYR A 969 -54.33 -12.80 -6.78
CA TYR A 969 -54.53 -11.35 -6.68
C TYR A 969 -53.80 -10.55 -7.75
N SER A 970 -52.69 -11.08 -8.31
CA SER A 970 -51.81 -10.31 -9.20
C SER A 970 -51.24 -11.13 -10.37
N ALA A 971 -52.03 -12.07 -10.92
CA ALA A 971 -51.60 -12.95 -12.03
C ALA A 971 -50.95 -12.21 -13.21
N GLN A 972 -51.52 -11.09 -13.66
CA GLN A 972 -50.97 -10.33 -14.79
C GLN A 972 -49.60 -9.71 -14.47
N ALA A 973 -49.43 -9.15 -13.26
CA ALA A 973 -48.17 -8.54 -12.86
C ALA A 973 -47.05 -9.59 -12.68
N ILE A 974 -47.42 -10.81 -12.24
CA ILE A 974 -46.52 -11.96 -12.16
C ILE A 974 -46.06 -12.38 -13.55
N ASP A 975 -46.97 -12.49 -14.52
CA ASP A 975 -46.64 -12.85 -15.90
C ASP A 975 -45.77 -11.78 -16.58
N ASP A 976 -46.10 -10.50 -16.36
CA ASP A 976 -45.29 -9.38 -16.83
C ASP A 976 -43.87 -9.41 -16.22
N ALA A 977 -43.75 -9.67 -14.90
CA ALA A 977 -42.46 -9.81 -14.22
C ALA A 977 -41.62 -10.93 -14.84
N LYS A 978 -42.20 -12.13 -15.03
CA LYS A 978 -41.52 -13.26 -15.69
C LYS A 978 -41.10 -12.93 -17.11
N SER A 979 -41.98 -12.26 -17.88
CA SER A 979 -41.70 -11.83 -19.24
C SER A 979 -40.54 -10.83 -19.29
N PHE A 980 -40.53 -9.83 -18.42
CA PHE A 980 -39.45 -8.85 -18.33
C PHE A 980 -38.11 -9.47 -17.89
N MET A 981 -38.12 -10.43 -16.95
CA MET A 981 -36.91 -11.18 -16.57
C MET A 981 -36.35 -11.97 -17.75
N ASN A 982 -37.21 -12.70 -18.48
CA ASN A 982 -36.79 -13.47 -19.66
C ASN A 982 -36.28 -12.56 -20.79
N ASN A 983 -36.98 -11.47 -21.08
CA ASN A 983 -36.56 -10.48 -22.08
C ASN A 983 -35.23 -9.84 -21.70
N SER A 984 -35.00 -9.56 -20.41
CA SER A 984 -33.72 -9.04 -19.92
C SER A 984 -32.54 -9.96 -20.26
N VAL A 985 -32.70 -11.28 -20.08
CA VAL A 985 -31.68 -12.28 -20.44
C VAL A 985 -31.46 -12.32 -21.95
N ILE A 986 -32.55 -12.31 -22.74
CA ILE A 986 -32.48 -12.33 -24.21
C ILE A 986 -31.77 -11.09 -24.73
N ASP A 987 -32.14 -9.91 -24.25
CA ASP A 987 -31.54 -8.64 -24.64
C ASP A 987 -30.06 -8.56 -24.25
N PHE A 988 -29.69 -9.11 -23.09
CA PHE A 988 -28.29 -9.20 -22.67
C PHE A 988 -27.47 -10.06 -23.66
N ARG A 989 -27.97 -11.25 -24.01
CA ARG A 989 -27.34 -12.14 -24.98
C ARG A 989 -27.24 -11.51 -26.38
N ASN A 990 -28.21 -10.70 -26.76
CA ASN A 990 -28.22 -9.94 -28.00
C ASN A 990 -27.35 -8.66 -27.96
N LYS A 991 -26.59 -8.45 -26.88
CA LYS A 991 -25.74 -7.25 -26.64
C LYS A 991 -26.52 -5.93 -26.59
N SER A 992 -27.83 -5.99 -26.33
CA SER A 992 -28.72 -4.83 -26.13
C SER A 992 -28.80 -4.50 -24.64
N TYR A 993 -27.67 -4.11 -24.04
CA TYR A 993 -27.52 -4.00 -22.58
C TYR A 993 -28.44 -2.95 -21.93
N GLY A 994 -28.72 -1.84 -22.62
CA GLY A 994 -29.67 -0.83 -22.13
C GLY A 994 -31.10 -1.37 -22.08
N SER A 995 -31.52 -2.16 -23.07
CA SER A 995 -32.84 -2.82 -23.08
C SER A 995 -32.92 -3.87 -21.99
N SER A 996 -31.86 -4.67 -21.85
CA SER A 996 -31.72 -5.67 -20.78
C SER A 996 -31.87 -5.05 -19.38
N TYR A 997 -31.09 -4.01 -19.08
CA TYR A 997 -31.18 -3.30 -17.81
C TYR A 997 -32.58 -2.74 -17.54
N ASN A 998 -33.20 -2.09 -18.54
CA ASN A 998 -34.56 -1.57 -18.40
C ASN A 998 -35.60 -2.68 -18.21
N GLY A 999 -35.42 -3.83 -18.87
CA GLY A 999 -36.22 -5.03 -18.65
C GLY A 999 -36.10 -5.51 -17.21
N MET A 1000 -34.87 -5.62 -16.69
CA MET A 1000 -34.64 -6.02 -15.31
C MET A 1000 -35.25 -5.06 -14.29
N ARG A 1001 -35.10 -3.74 -14.52
CA ARG A 1001 -35.71 -2.73 -13.66
C ARG A 1001 -37.23 -2.84 -13.63
N LYS A 1002 -37.86 -3.00 -14.80
CA LYS A 1002 -39.31 -3.23 -14.90
C LYS A 1002 -39.75 -4.53 -14.22
N ALA A 1003 -38.95 -5.58 -14.29
CA ALA A 1003 -39.23 -6.82 -13.58
C ALA A 1003 -39.24 -6.60 -12.05
N ILE A 1004 -38.25 -5.88 -11.51
CA ILE A 1004 -38.19 -5.52 -10.09
C ILE A 1004 -39.43 -4.69 -9.69
N GLU A 1005 -39.76 -3.66 -10.47
CA GLU A 1005 -40.94 -2.82 -10.25
C GLU A 1005 -42.23 -3.67 -10.17
N LYS A 1006 -42.36 -4.68 -11.05
CA LYS A 1006 -43.51 -5.59 -11.06
C LYS A 1006 -43.52 -6.56 -9.88
N VAL A 1007 -42.37 -7.08 -9.46
CA VAL A 1007 -42.27 -7.91 -8.24
C VAL A 1007 -42.65 -7.10 -7.00
N ASP A 1008 -42.19 -5.85 -6.90
CA ASP A 1008 -42.54 -4.95 -5.79
C ASP A 1008 -44.05 -4.61 -5.81
N GLU A 1009 -44.66 -4.44 -6.99
CA GLU A 1009 -46.11 -4.25 -7.14
C GLU A 1009 -46.92 -5.47 -6.65
N VAL A 1010 -46.47 -6.69 -6.97
CA VAL A 1010 -47.08 -7.94 -6.49
C VAL A 1010 -46.95 -8.05 -4.96
N GLU A 1011 -45.76 -7.76 -4.43
CA GLU A 1011 -45.51 -7.79 -2.99
C GLU A 1011 -46.42 -6.80 -2.24
N LEU A 1012 -46.52 -5.56 -2.72
CA LEU A 1012 -47.39 -4.54 -2.12
C LEU A 1012 -48.85 -4.97 -2.16
N THR A 1013 -49.32 -5.47 -3.30
CA THR A 1013 -50.72 -5.92 -3.46
C THR A 1013 -51.04 -7.06 -2.49
N MET A 1014 -50.12 -8.02 -2.34
CA MET A 1014 -50.28 -9.12 -1.39
C MET A 1014 -50.32 -8.62 0.07
N GLN A 1015 -49.43 -7.70 0.44
CA GLN A 1015 -49.45 -7.09 1.77
C GLN A 1015 -50.76 -6.32 2.04
N GLU A 1016 -51.31 -5.64 1.03
CA GLU A 1016 -52.63 -4.99 1.12
C GLU A 1016 -53.75 -6.00 1.40
N GLN A 1017 -53.79 -7.12 0.68
CA GLN A 1017 -54.82 -8.15 0.88
C GLN A 1017 -54.72 -8.79 2.27
N VAL A 1018 -53.52 -9.20 2.70
CA VAL A 1018 -53.29 -9.75 4.05
C VAL A 1018 -53.72 -8.75 5.13
N TYR A 1019 -53.46 -7.47 4.92
CA TYR A 1019 -53.91 -6.41 5.82
C TYR A 1019 -55.44 -6.28 5.84
N PHE A 1020 -56.11 -6.30 4.69
CA PHE A 1020 -57.58 -6.22 4.62
C PHE A 1020 -58.27 -7.44 5.23
N ASP A 1021 -57.71 -8.63 5.07
CA ASP A 1021 -58.19 -9.85 5.71
C ASP A 1021 -58.08 -9.74 7.24
N ALA A 1022 -56.94 -9.27 7.76
CA ALA A 1022 -56.75 -9.04 9.18
C ALA A 1022 -57.70 -7.96 9.76
N VAL A 1023 -57.94 -6.88 9.01
CA VAL A 1023 -58.93 -5.86 9.39
C VAL A 1023 -60.35 -6.42 9.39
N THR A 1024 -60.68 -7.27 8.41
CA THR A 1024 -61.99 -7.93 8.34
C THR A 1024 -62.17 -8.88 9.51
N GLU A 1025 -61.16 -9.66 9.88
CA GLU A 1025 -61.18 -10.51 11.07
C GLU A 1025 -61.38 -9.70 12.36
N ILE A 1026 -60.69 -8.55 12.50
CA ILE A 1026 -60.88 -7.63 13.62
C ILE A 1026 -62.32 -7.13 13.69
N PHE A 1027 -62.91 -6.77 12.55
CA PHE A 1027 -64.30 -6.31 12.48
C PHE A 1027 -65.31 -7.43 12.75
N ASP A 1028 -65.05 -8.66 12.30
CA ASP A 1028 -65.90 -9.82 12.61
C ASP A 1028 -65.87 -10.16 14.10
N GLN A 1029 -64.69 -10.07 14.74
CA GLN A 1029 -64.55 -10.23 16.19
C GLN A 1029 -65.27 -9.11 16.95
N LEU A 1030 -65.21 -7.89 16.44
CA LEU A 1030 -65.91 -6.75 17.01
C LEU A 1030 -67.43 -6.93 16.91
N ASP A 1031 -67.93 -7.42 15.78
CA ASP A 1031 -69.34 -7.74 15.56
C ASP A 1031 -69.81 -8.89 16.47
N ASP A 1032 -69.02 -9.97 16.63
CA ASP A 1032 -69.34 -11.06 17.57
C ASP A 1032 -69.43 -10.53 19.01
N ALA A 1033 -68.50 -9.66 19.42
CA ALA A 1033 -68.55 -9.02 20.73
C ALA A 1033 -69.82 -8.19 20.91
N PHE A 1034 -70.24 -7.42 19.89
CA PHE A 1034 -71.51 -6.68 19.92
C PHE A 1034 -72.71 -7.62 20.02
N VAL A 1035 -72.74 -8.71 19.25
CA VAL A 1035 -73.83 -9.70 19.24
C VAL A 1035 -73.96 -10.41 20.60
N ARG A 1036 -72.83 -10.76 21.23
CA ARG A 1036 -72.81 -11.40 22.55
C ARG A 1036 -73.23 -10.44 23.67
N PHE A 1037 -73.08 -9.14 23.47
CA PHE A 1037 -73.48 -8.09 24.41
C PHE A 1037 -74.87 -7.46 24.09
N THR A 1038 -75.57 -7.99 23.09
CA THR A 1038 -76.83 -7.42 22.56
C THR A 1038 -77.90 -7.15 23.62
N ASN A 1039 -78.09 -8.01 24.63
CA ASN A 1039 -79.14 -7.83 25.64
C ASN A 1039 -79.02 -6.47 26.36
N VAL A 1040 -77.79 -6.02 26.65
CA VAL A 1040 -77.56 -4.71 27.29
C VAL A 1040 -77.73 -3.59 26.28
N ILE A 1041 -77.22 -3.78 25.06
CA ILE A 1041 -77.33 -2.79 23.99
C ILE A 1041 -78.80 -2.51 23.63
N GLU A 1042 -79.63 -3.53 23.45
CA GLU A 1042 -81.05 -3.39 23.05
C GLU A 1042 -81.96 -2.84 24.13
N THR A 1043 -81.55 -2.93 25.40
CA THR A 1043 -82.29 -2.35 26.53
C THR A 1043 -82.49 -0.83 26.33
N GLY A 1044 -81.55 -0.16 25.66
CA GLY A 1044 -81.64 1.24 25.26
C GLY A 1044 -81.36 2.24 26.40
N PRO A 1045 -80.88 3.46 26.08
CA PRO A 1045 -80.42 4.42 27.07
C PRO A 1045 -81.55 4.89 28.00
N ALA A 1046 -82.75 5.16 27.45
CA ALA A 1046 -83.89 5.64 28.23
C ALA A 1046 -84.36 4.65 29.30
N PHE A 1047 -84.25 3.34 29.04
CA PHE A 1047 -84.61 2.32 30.01
C PHE A 1047 -83.51 2.12 31.06
N LEU A 1048 -82.24 2.14 30.66
CA LEU A 1048 -81.12 2.06 31.61
C LEU A 1048 -81.11 3.24 32.57
N LYS A 1049 -81.38 4.47 32.09
CA LYS A 1049 -81.54 5.65 32.96
C LYS A 1049 -82.67 5.48 33.97
N ARG A 1050 -83.81 4.89 33.57
CA ARG A 1050 -84.91 4.56 34.48
C ARG A 1050 -84.55 3.47 35.48
N LEU A 1051 -83.73 2.48 35.10
CA LEU A 1051 -83.23 1.45 36.01
C LEU A 1051 -82.25 2.00 37.06
N VAL A 1052 -81.43 2.99 36.67
CA VAL A 1052 -80.51 3.67 37.60
C VAL A 1052 -81.26 4.53 38.61
N ALA A 1053 -82.42 5.11 38.24
CA ALA A 1053 -83.25 5.93 39.11
C ALA A 1053 -84.19 5.08 40.01
N SER A 1054 -83.84 4.88 41.28
CA SER A 1054 -84.74 4.23 42.26
C SER A 1054 -85.98 5.09 42.52
N PRO A 1055 -87.15 4.50 42.86
CA PRO A 1055 -88.33 5.23 43.34
C PRO A 1055 -88.08 6.15 44.55
N THR A 1056 -86.96 5.97 45.25
CA THR A 1056 -86.54 6.74 46.42
C THR A 1056 -85.56 7.89 46.11
N GLY A 1057 -85.16 8.07 44.85
CA GLY A 1057 -84.13 9.05 44.44
C GLY A 1057 -82.68 8.61 44.68
N ALA A 1058 -82.45 7.51 45.39
CA ALA A 1058 -81.14 6.85 45.49
C ALA A 1058 -80.83 6.07 44.20
N ARG A 1059 -79.56 5.80 43.89
CA ARG A 1059 -79.19 5.08 42.67
C ARG A 1059 -78.78 3.65 42.93
N ALA A 1060 -79.11 2.78 41.97
CA ALA A 1060 -78.76 1.37 42.01
C ALA A 1060 -77.69 1.07 40.96
N SER A 1061 -76.70 0.27 41.34
CA SER A 1061 -75.85 -0.43 40.39
C SER A 1061 -76.70 -1.42 39.60
N ILE A 1062 -76.44 -1.53 38.30
CA ILE A 1062 -77.22 -2.41 37.42
C ILE A 1062 -76.39 -3.64 37.09
N SER A 1063 -76.87 -4.81 37.53
CA SER A 1063 -76.37 -6.10 37.08
C SER A 1063 -77.32 -6.67 36.03
N LEU A 1064 -76.98 -6.55 34.75
CA LEU A 1064 -77.75 -7.14 33.64
C LEU A 1064 -77.19 -8.51 33.29
N SER A 1065 -78.06 -9.52 33.22
CA SER A 1065 -77.71 -10.86 32.77
C SER A 1065 -77.78 -10.95 31.23
N GLY A 1066 -76.62 -11.07 30.58
CA GLY A 1066 -76.48 -11.32 29.15
C GLY A 1066 -75.59 -12.54 28.84
N ARG A 1067 -75.38 -12.86 27.55
CA ARG A 1067 -74.41 -13.88 27.11
C ARG A 1067 -72.95 -13.46 27.37
N MET A 1068 -72.74 -12.18 27.62
CA MET A 1068 -71.48 -11.55 28.01
C MET A 1068 -71.81 -10.44 29.01
N ASN A 1069 -71.09 -10.38 30.12
CA ASN A 1069 -71.28 -9.30 31.10
C ASN A 1069 -70.41 -8.06 30.75
N PRO A 1070 -70.67 -6.87 31.31
CA PRO A 1070 -69.91 -5.65 30.97
C PRO A 1070 -68.39 -5.72 31.17
N ASN A 1071 -67.88 -6.50 32.13
CA ASN A 1071 -66.43 -6.67 32.33
C ASN A 1071 -65.82 -7.53 31.21
N GLU A 1072 -66.44 -8.67 30.92
CA GLU A 1072 -66.02 -9.57 29.82
C GLU A 1072 -66.08 -8.86 28.46
N TYR A 1073 -67.07 -7.99 28.26
CA TYR A 1073 -67.19 -7.16 27.07
C TYR A 1073 -66.04 -6.15 26.96
N PHE A 1074 -65.71 -5.45 28.04
CA PHE A 1074 -64.55 -4.55 28.05
C PHE A 1074 -63.24 -5.30 27.76
N ASP A 1075 -62.99 -6.43 28.41
CA ASP A 1075 -61.77 -7.21 28.20
C ASP A 1075 -61.65 -7.71 26.75
N THR A 1076 -62.76 -8.19 26.17
CA THR A 1076 -62.81 -8.65 24.77
C THR A 1076 -62.48 -7.50 23.82
N ILE A 1077 -63.13 -6.34 23.98
CA ILE A 1077 -62.90 -5.18 23.12
C ILE A 1077 -61.49 -4.60 23.32
N ASN A 1078 -60.96 -4.63 24.55
CA ASN A 1078 -59.60 -4.18 24.84
C ASN A 1078 -58.55 -5.08 24.19
N ASN A 1079 -58.76 -6.40 24.16
CA ASN A 1079 -57.90 -7.33 23.43
C ASN A 1079 -57.93 -7.08 21.91
N ILE A 1080 -59.12 -6.83 21.35
CA ILE A 1080 -59.27 -6.46 19.93
C ILE A 1080 -58.49 -5.16 19.66
N TYR A 1081 -58.64 -4.14 20.51
CA TYR A 1081 -57.91 -2.87 20.39
C TYR A 1081 -56.38 -3.05 20.39
N LEU A 1082 -55.84 -3.85 21.32
CA LEU A 1082 -54.41 -4.13 21.38
C LEU A 1082 -53.92 -4.84 20.11
N ARG A 1083 -54.68 -5.81 19.58
CA ARG A 1083 -54.35 -6.44 18.29
C ARG A 1083 -54.39 -5.43 17.14
N THR A 1084 -55.38 -4.54 17.12
CA THR A 1084 -55.52 -3.53 16.06
C THR A 1084 -54.34 -2.57 16.02
N ILE A 1085 -53.85 -2.07 17.17
CA ILE A 1085 -52.69 -1.13 17.19
C ILE A 1085 -51.35 -1.80 16.81
N HIS A 1086 -51.27 -3.13 16.93
CA HIS A 1086 -50.07 -3.90 16.58
C HIS A 1086 -50.10 -4.42 15.13
N LEU A 1087 -51.23 -4.27 14.42
CA LEU A 1087 -51.32 -4.61 13.01
C LEU A 1087 -50.58 -3.56 12.18
N ALA A 1088 -49.49 -3.95 11.52
CA ALA A 1088 -48.70 -3.04 10.70
C ALA A 1088 -49.41 -2.77 9.35
N PRO A 1089 -49.73 -1.51 9.01
CA PRO A 1089 -50.31 -1.20 7.72
C PRO A 1089 -49.25 -1.22 6.61
N PRO A 1090 -49.60 -1.68 5.40
CA PRO A 1090 -48.76 -1.56 4.22
C PRO A 1090 -48.66 -0.09 3.78
N LYS A 1091 -47.61 0.23 3.00
CA LYS A 1091 -47.34 1.59 2.50
C LYS A 1091 -48.55 2.13 1.75
N GLY A 1092 -49.05 3.30 2.14
CA GLY A 1092 -50.19 3.96 1.52
C GLY A 1092 -51.55 3.64 2.14
N LYS A 1093 -51.62 2.75 3.15
CA LYS A 1093 -52.85 2.45 3.91
C LYS A 1093 -52.82 2.97 5.35
N GLU A 1094 -51.82 3.74 5.74
CA GLU A 1094 -51.65 4.25 7.10
C GLU A 1094 -52.87 5.09 7.53
N GLY A 1095 -53.37 5.95 6.65
CA GLY A 1095 -54.56 6.77 6.93
C GLY A 1095 -55.84 5.96 7.11
N MET A 1096 -55.96 4.80 6.43
CA MET A 1096 -57.07 3.88 6.67
C MET A 1096 -56.91 3.15 8.00
N HIS A 1097 -55.69 2.72 8.32
CA HIS A 1097 -55.37 2.07 9.59
C HIS A 1097 -55.68 2.95 10.80
N GLU A 1098 -55.33 4.24 10.74
CA GLU A 1098 -55.71 5.21 11.77
C GLU A 1098 -57.23 5.25 12.00
N GLN A 1099 -58.03 5.15 10.93
CA GLN A 1099 -59.48 5.09 11.05
C GLN A 1099 -59.97 3.76 11.64
N VAL A 1100 -59.34 2.64 11.30
CA VAL A 1100 -59.63 1.33 11.91
C VAL A 1100 -59.34 1.36 13.42
N VAL A 1101 -58.17 1.88 13.83
CA VAL A 1101 -57.80 2.07 15.24
C VAL A 1101 -58.82 2.96 15.94
N LYS A 1102 -59.20 4.08 15.32
CA LYS A 1102 -60.19 5.02 15.86
C LYS A 1102 -61.57 4.38 16.04
N CYS A 1103 -61.97 3.53 15.10
CA CYS A 1103 -63.22 2.77 15.18
C CYS A 1103 -63.23 1.83 16.39
N VAL A 1104 -62.17 1.05 16.58
CA VAL A 1104 -62.04 0.14 17.74
C VAL A 1104 -61.89 0.93 19.05
N GLN A 1105 -61.24 2.09 19.01
CA GLN A 1105 -61.14 2.99 20.17
C GLN A 1105 -62.50 3.52 20.63
N TYR A 1106 -63.41 3.86 19.70
CA TYR A 1106 -64.79 4.21 20.04
C TYR A 1106 -65.52 3.03 20.70
N ALA A 1107 -65.36 1.81 20.18
CA ALA A 1107 -65.92 0.62 20.79
C ALA A 1107 -65.37 0.38 22.20
N ARG A 1108 -64.05 0.56 22.40
CA ARG A 1108 -63.39 0.43 23.71
C ARG A 1108 -63.89 1.47 24.71
N THR A 1109 -64.04 2.71 24.28
CA THR A 1109 -64.59 3.80 25.12
C THR A 1109 -66.03 3.51 25.51
N SER A 1110 -66.83 2.99 24.57
CA SER A 1110 -68.18 2.49 24.84
C SER A 1110 -68.16 1.38 25.89
N ALA A 1111 -67.33 0.35 25.71
CA ALA A 1111 -67.23 -0.77 26.64
C ALA A 1111 -66.79 -0.35 28.05
N MET A 1112 -65.85 0.59 28.17
CA MET A 1112 -65.42 1.16 29.45
C MET A 1112 -66.57 1.89 30.17
N ASN A 1113 -67.43 2.59 29.43
CA ASN A 1113 -68.59 3.26 30.04
C ASN A 1113 -69.72 2.27 30.39
N PHE A 1114 -69.91 1.19 29.61
CA PHE A 1114 -70.78 0.09 30.00
C PHE A 1114 -70.28 -0.64 31.25
N GLN A 1115 -68.97 -0.78 31.43
CA GLN A 1115 -68.38 -1.37 32.64
C GLN A 1115 -68.75 -0.61 33.92
N LYS A 1116 -68.84 0.73 33.83
CA LYS A 1116 -69.24 1.60 34.96
C LYS A 1116 -70.68 1.38 35.44
N LEU A 1117 -71.52 0.64 34.70
CA LEU A 1117 -72.87 0.25 35.14
C LEU A 1117 -72.88 -0.45 36.52
N TYR A 1118 -71.78 -1.12 36.86
CA TYR A 1118 -71.61 -1.78 38.16
C TYR A 1118 -71.38 -0.85 39.35
N VAL A 1119 -71.00 0.41 39.10
CA VAL A 1119 -70.66 1.42 40.13
C VAL A 1119 -71.46 2.70 39.95
N MET A 1120 -72.64 2.62 39.33
CA MET A 1120 -73.51 3.78 39.05
C MET A 1120 -74.03 4.50 40.29
N ASP A 1121 -74.02 3.82 41.44
CA ASP A 1121 -74.33 4.36 42.75
C ASP A 1121 -73.30 5.40 43.24
N GLN A 1122 -72.11 5.44 42.63
CA GLN A 1122 -71.04 6.38 42.96
C GLN A 1122 -71.09 7.70 42.17
N PHE A 1123 -71.99 7.84 41.19
CA PHE A 1123 -72.11 9.03 40.32
C PHE A 1123 -73.27 9.95 40.73
N ASP A 1124 -73.22 11.23 40.34
CA ASP A 1124 -74.29 12.23 40.51
C ASP A 1124 -75.26 12.24 39.31
N GLY A 1125 -76.47 12.82 39.45
CA GLY A 1125 -77.65 12.49 38.61
C GLY A 1125 -77.36 12.59 37.13
N VAL A 1126 -76.74 13.71 36.82
CA VAL A 1126 -76.28 14.10 35.50
C VAL A 1126 -75.13 13.19 35.03
N GLY A 1127 -74.15 12.91 35.90
CA GLY A 1127 -73.02 12.04 35.57
C GLY A 1127 -73.37 10.60 35.21
N ALA A 1128 -74.38 9.98 35.83
CA ALA A 1128 -74.79 8.61 35.43
C ALA A 1128 -75.52 8.60 34.08
N ASP A 1129 -76.38 9.59 33.84
CA ASP A 1129 -77.05 9.76 32.55
C ASP A 1129 -76.04 10.02 31.43
N ASP A 1130 -75.03 10.85 31.70
CA ASP A 1130 -73.93 11.16 30.77
C ASP A 1130 -73.08 9.93 30.45
N VAL A 1131 -72.80 9.06 31.44
CA VAL A 1131 -72.05 7.81 31.19
C VAL A 1131 -72.85 6.86 30.29
N ILE A 1132 -74.16 6.74 30.49
CA ILE A 1132 -75.04 5.92 29.64
C ILE A 1132 -75.10 6.50 28.22
N ASP A 1133 -75.38 7.80 28.08
CA ASP A 1133 -75.46 8.44 26.76
C ASP A 1133 -74.13 8.34 26.01
N THR A 1134 -73.02 8.60 26.70
CA THR A 1134 -71.67 8.46 26.13
C THR A 1134 -71.39 7.02 25.69
N ALA A 1135 -71.83 6.01 26.45
CA ALA A 1135 -71.65 4.61 26.04
C ALA A 1135 -72.34 4.31 24.71
N TYR A 1136 -73.61 4.71 24.57
CA TYR A 1136 -74.39 4.49 23.35
C TYR A 1136 -73.92 5.35 22.17
N ASP A 1137 -73.55 6.60 22.40
CA ASP A 1137 -73.03 7.48 21.35
C ASP A 1137 -71.72 6.96 20.77
N GLN A 1138 -70.81 6.49 21.63
CA GLN A 1138 -69.54 5.91 21.18
C GLN A 1138 -69.75 4.55 20.48
N LEU A 1139 -70.69 3.73 20.95
CA LEU A 1139 -71.07 2.48 20.28
C LEU A 1139 -71.62 2.75 18.87
N ASN A 1140 -72.50 3.75 18.73
CA ASN A 1140 -73.10 4.13 17.45
C ASN A 1140 -72.05 4.71 16.49
N LYS A 1141 -71.11 5.53 17.01
CA LYS A 1141 -69.96 6.02 16.22
C LYS A 1141 -69.07 4.87 15.75
N ALA A 1142 -68.79 3.89 16.61
CA ALA A 1142 -68.02 2.70 16.25
C ALA A 1142 -68.73 1.89 15.15
N LYS A 1143 -70.03 1.58 15.31
CA LYS A 1143 -70.80 0.83 14.30
C LYS A 1143 -70.86 1.54 12.94
N ARG A 1144 -71.05 2.86 12.93
CA ARG A 1144 -71.07 3.66 11.68
C ARG A 1144 -69.71 3.67 10.99
N LEU A 1145 -68.64 3.96 11.74
CA LEU A 1145 -67.29 4.03 11.19
C LEU A 1145 -66.81 2.65 10.72
N ARG A 1146 -67.16 1.58 11.44
CA ARG A 1146 -66.90 0.19 11.01
C ARG A 1146 -67.57 -0.11 9.68
N ALA A 1147 -68.84 0.23 9.51
CA ALA A 1147 -69.56 -0.02 8.26
C ALA A 1147 -68.96 0.77 7.08
N GLU A 1148 -68.54 2.00 7.32
CA GLU A 1148 -67.84 2.83 6.33
C GLU A 1148 -66.48 2.24 5.95
N LEU A 1149 -65.70 1.77 6.93
CA LEU A 1149 -64.38 1.17 6.70
C LEU A 1149 -64.47 -0.19 6.03
N GLN A 1150 -65.47 -1.01 6.38
CA GLN A 1150 -65.74 -2.28 5.70
C GLN A 1150 -66.05 -2.05 4.21
N PHE A 1151 -66.79 -0.99 3.90
CA PHE A 1151 -67.07 -0.63 2.50
C PHE A 1151 -65.82 -0.16 1.74
N ARG A 1152 -64.87 0.45 2.44
CA ARG A 1152 -63.58 0.89 1.88
C ARG A 1152 -62.53 -0.22 1.80
N SER A 1153 -62.63 -1.25 2.64
CA SER A 1153 -61.74 -2.43 2.63
C SER A 1153 -62.11 -3.46 1.58
N ILE A 1154 -63.34 -3.43 1.06
CA ILE A 1154 -63.74 -4.23 -0.09
C ILE A 1154 -63.16 -3.58 -1.34
N ASP A 1155 -62.15 -4.23 -1.91
CA ASP A 1155 -61.39 -3.82 -3.08
C ASP A 1155 -62.28 -3.26 -4.23
N ALA A 1156 -61.84 -2.17 -4.86
CA ALA A 1156 -62.49 -1.59 -6.01
C ALA A 1156 -62.46 -2.54 -7.23
N GLU A 1157 -61.47 -3.43 -7.32
CA GLU A 1157 -61.37 -4.46 -8.37
C GLU A 1157 -62.23 -5.70 -8.08
N ALA A 1158 -62.48 -6.04 -6.81
CA ALA A 1158 -63.42 -7.10 -6.44
C ALA A 1158 -64.87 -6.80 -6.88
N ARG A 1159 -65.18 -5.55 -7.27
CA ARG A 1159 -66.45 -5.20 -7.94
C ARG A 1159 -66.60 -5.80 -9.34
N LYS A 1160 -65.51 -6.29 -9.97
CA LYS A 1160 -65.55 -6.81 -11.35
C LYS A 1160 -65.63 -8.33 -11.47
N GLN A 1161 -65.31 -9.12 -10.45
CA GLN A 1161 -65.46 -10.58 -10.51
C GLN A 1161 -65.88 -11.16 -9.16
N VAL A 1162 -67.18 -11.29 -8.95
CA VAL A 1162 -67.73 -12.09 -7.84
C VAL A 1162 -67.71 -13.55 -8.27
N PHE A 1163 -66.68 -14.30 -7.88
CA PHE A 1163 -66.75 -15.76 -7.79
C PHE A 1163 -66.67 -16.20 -6.33
N LYS A 1164 -67.61 -17.07 -5.97
CA LYS A 1164 -67.74 -17.69 -4.64
C LYS A 1164 -66.53 -18.57 -4.35
N ALA A 1165 -65.90 -18.39 -3.19
CA ALA A 1165 -65.06 -19.40 -2.57
C ALA A 1165 -65.17 -19.32 -1.04
N ASP A 1166 -65.79 -20.35 -0.45
CA ASP A 1166 -65.64 -20.71 0.95
C ASP A 1166 -64.24 -21.32 1.17
N LYS A 1167 -63.66 -20.99 2.34
CA LYS A 1167 -62.41 -21.49 2.97
C LYS A 1167 -61.15 -20.67 2.66
N ILE A 1168 -60.61 -20.03 3.70
CA ILE A 1168 -59.30 -20.32 4.31
C ILE A 1168 -59.32 -19.71 5.73
N VAL A 1169 -59.15 -20.54 6.75
CA VAL A 1169 -58.71 -20.14 8.10
C VAL A 1169 -57.56 -21.07 8.44
N ASN A 1170 -56.36 -20.51 8.45
CA ASN A 1170 -55.19 -20.81 9.28
C ASN A 1170 -53.91 -20.45 8.50
N TYR A 1171 -53.45 -19.21 8.69
CA TYR A 1171 -52.06 -18.92 9.05
C TYR A 1171 -52.04 -17.71 9.96
#